data_AF-A0A944CZP0-F1
#
_entry.id   AF-A0A944CZP0-F1
#
_cell.length_a   1.000
_cell.length_b   1.000
_cell.length_c   1.000
_cell.angle_alpha   90.00
_cell.angle_beta   90.00
_cell.angle_gamma   90.00
#
_symmetry.space_group_name_H-M   'P 1'
#
loop_
_entity.id
_entity.type
_entity.pdbx_description
1 polymer ?
#
loop_
_entity_poly.entity_id
_entity_poly.type
_entity_poly.pdbx_seq_one_letter_code
_entity_poly.pdbx_strand_id
1 'polypeptide(L)'
;MSFFNTTTQVSDFQAIRLRLASPEVIRDWSHGEVVRPETINYRTQKPEKDGLFCERIFGPSKDWECYCGKYKRIRYKGIVCDKCGVEVTRAIVRRERMGHIELAAPVTHIWFLRGVPSKIGLLLNLSTQALEKVVYFANYIVTEVNGELREQTLAQIDSELDQKMKQIRNESAQRISEIKQRREKARQDKGAELSATQEKEFEKEMVNAVVMRDEKLRDLDDAGDIAKKELKSLEPLQILSESQYYDLSMKYGHVFEASIGAEAIHLLLTKIDLEALQKELTEELDTTSKNQKHRVRRRLKLTKNLLKNGLRPDWMVLTALPVIPPDLRPMVQLDGGRFAASDLNDLYRRVINRNNRLKRLKELNAPEVIQRNEKRMLQEAVDALIDNGARHGKTVTAATGQKRQLKSLADMLKGKQGRFRQNLLGKRVDYSGRSVIVVGPHLKLHQCGLPKRMALELFKSFVIAKLIERELVFNVRSANRFIESNRPEVWDILEEVTKNAHVLLNRAPTLHRLGIQAFQPLLIEGKAIQVHPLVCPAFNADFDGDQMAVHVPLSAEAKQEARDLMLATHNLLKPATGEPIVTPSQDIVLGAYYLTFPKELPEGTRPLSFASVEEAVFAYQAGRMHLQTVVSVLMNGAVVRTTA
;
A
#
# COMPACT_ATOMS: atom_id res chain seq x y z
N MET A 1 -23.91 19.37 12.39
CA MET A 1 -24.03 18.61 13.65
C MET A 1 -22.67 18.03 14.00
N SER A 2 -22.15 18.37 15.19
CA SER A 2 -20.79 18.06 15.65
C SER A 2 -20.66 16.60 16.11
N PHE A 3 -20.14 15.71 15.27
CA PHE A 3 -19.95 14.29 15.60
C PHE A 3 -18.51 13.87 15.92
N PHE A 4 -17.54 14.79 16.02
CA PHE A 4 -16.12 14.44 16.11
C PHE A 4 -15.42 14.71 17.47
N ASN A 5 -16.15 14.98 18.55
CA ASN A 5 -15.53 15.33 19.85
C ASN A 5 -15.54 14.23 20.92
N THR A 6 -15.82 12.98 20.59
CA THR A 6 -15.57 11.84 21.48
C THR A 6 -14.39 11.05 20.92
N THR A 7 -13.25 11.07 21.61
CA THR A 7 -12.16 10.10 21.40
C THR A 7 -12.71 8.71 21.66
N THR A 8 -13.24 8.05 20.63
CA THR A 8 -13.75 6.69 20.68
C THR A 8 -12.61 5.78 21.13
N GLN A 9 -12.81 5.02 22.21
CA GLN A 9 -11.78 4.11 22.69
C GLN A 9 -11.72 2.90 21.76
N VAL A 10 -10.53 2.34 21.56
CA VAL A 10 -10.32 1.21 20.64
C VAL A 10 -11.11 -0.04 21.07
N SER A 11 -11.52 -0.11 22.34
CA SER A 11 -12.39 -1.13 22.92
C SER A 11 -13.84 -1.13 22.40
N ASP A 12 -14.27 -0.04 21.75
CA ASP A 12 -15.71 0.21 21.56
C ASP A 12 -16.24 -0.28 20.20
N PHE A 13 -15.37 -0.71 19.27
CA PHE A 13 -15.79 -1.14 17.94
C PHE A 13 -15.68 -2.66 17.74
N GLN A 14 -16.75 -3.27 17.21
CA GLN A 14 -16.80 -4.70 16.88
C GLN A 14 -16.24 -5.02 15.48
N ALA A 15 -16.29 -4.06 14.55
CA ALA A 15 -15.88 -4.27 13.17
C ALA A 15 -15.34 -2.98 12.53
N ILE A 16 -14.46 -3.14 11.54
CA ILE A 16 -13.94 -2.05 10.71
C ILE A 16 -14.47 -2.26 9.28
N ARG A 17 -15.10 -1.23 8.72
CA ARG A 17 -15.60 -1.25 7.34
C ARG A 17 -14.74 -0.36 6.44
N LEU A 18 -14.34 -0.88 5.30
CA LEU A 18 -13.65 -0.14 4.24
C LEU A 18 -14.61 0.11 3.07
N ARG A 19 -14.67 1.35 2.59
CA ARG A 19 -15.55 1.78 1.49
C ARG A 19 -14.79 2.72 0.56
N LEU A 20 -15.18 2.76 -0.71
CA LEU A 20 -14.72 3.77 -1.65
C LEU A 20 -15.25 5.15 -1.21
N ALA A 21 -14.39 6.16 -1.18
CA ALA A 21 -14.77 7.52 -0.84
C ALA A 21 -15.29 8.24 -2.09
N SER A 22 -16.48 8.83 -2.00
CA SER A 22 -16.97 9.73 -3.03
C SER A 22 -16.21 11.07 -2.96
N PRO A 23 -16.20 11.87 -4.04
CA PRO A 23 -15.62 13.21 -3.99
C PRO A 23 -16.25 14.11 -2.93
N GLU A 24 -17.54 13.95 -2.65
CA GLU A 24 -18.25 14.68 -1.58
C GLU A 24 -17.70 14.31 -0.20
N VAL A 25 -17.54 13.01 0.08
CA VAL A 25 -16.97 12.53 1.35
C VAL A 25 -15.54 13.04 1.54
N ILE A 26 -14.75 13.13 0.47
CA ILE A 26 -13.40 13.71 0.52
C ILE A 26 -13.44 15.20 0.90
N ARG A 27 -14.42 15.95 0.41
CA ARG A 27 -14.63 17.35 0.79
C ARG A 27 -15.11 17.49 2.24
N ASP A 28 -15.99 16.60 2.70
CA ASP A 28 -16.46 16.58 4.09
C ASP A 28 -15.34 16.33 5.11
N TRP A 29 -14.36 15.48 4.75
CA TRP A 29 -13.16 15.26 5.56
C TRP A 29 -12.21 16.45 5.59
N SER A 30 -12.31 17.32 4.58
CA SER A 30 -11.34 18.37 4.37
C SER A 30 -11.63 19.59 5.22
N HIS A 31 -10.56 20.15 5.79
CA HIS A 31 -10.61 21.43 6.50
C HIS A 31 -10.23 22.61 5.59
N GLY A 32 -9.96 22.37 4.30
CA GLY A 32 -9.66 23.41 3.32
C GLY A 32 -8.89 22.89 2.09
N GLU A 33 -9.00 23.65 0.99
CA GLU A 33 -8.27 23.38 -0.26
C GLU A 33 -6.81 23.83 -0.18
N VAL A 34 -5.89 22.97 -0.60
CA VAL A 34 -4.47 23.30 -0.77
C VAL A 34 -4.25 23.81 -2.20
N VAL A 35 -4.17 25.12 -2.35
CA VAL A 35 -4.03 25.79 -3.65
C VAL A 35 -2.56 25.95 -4.03
N ARG A 36 -1.69 26.17 -3.04
CA ARG A 36 -0.31 26.59 -3.26
C ARG A 36 0.68 25.42 -3.14
N PRO A 37 1.66 25.29 -4.05
CA PRO A 37 2.67 24.24 -4.01
C PRO A 37 3.75 24.47 -2.94
N GLU A 38 3.82 25.67 -2.36
CA GLU A 38 4.80 26.04 -1.37
C GLU A 38 4.62 25.28 -0.05
N THR A 39 5.73 25.06 0.67
CA THR A 39 5.75 24.34 1.95
C THR A 39 5.92 25.31 3.12
N ILE A 40 7.15 25.73 3.38
CA ILE A 40 7.54 26.65 4.44
C ILE A 40 8.41 27.75 3.85
N ASN A 41 8.35 28.93 4.46
CA ASN A 41 9.22 30.02 4.10
C ASN A 41 10.64 29.75 4.63
N TYR A 42 11.65 29.81 3.77
CA TYR A 42 13.03 29.51 4.16
C TYR A 42 13.63 30.52 5.16
N ARG A 43 13.14 31.77 5.19
CA ARG A 43 13.63 32.81 6.12
C ARG A 43 12.94 32.72 7.47
N THR A 44 11.60 32.72 7.46
CA THR A 44 10.82 32.76 8.71
C THR A 44 10.58 31.40 9.31
N GLN A 45 10.86 30.31 8.57
CA GLN A 45 10.57 28.92 8.91
C GLN A 45 9.09 28.65 9.22
N LYS A 46 8.21 29.61 8.89
CA LYS A 46 6.77 29.48 9.07
C LYS A 46 6.13 28.83 7.84
N PRO A 47 5.06 28.05 8.02
CA PRO A 47 4.28 27.55 6.89
C PRO A 47 3.74 28.67 6.01
N GLU A 48 3.74 28.44 4.70
CA GLU A 48 3.09 29.37 3.76
C GLU A 48 1.57 29.22 3.82
N LYS A 49 0.86 30.33 3.62
CA LYS A 49 -0.62 30.32 3.56
C LYS A 49 -1.08 29.54 2.33
N ASP A 50 -2.15 28.77 2.49
CA ASP A 50 -2.76 27.89 1.47
C ASP A 50 -1.83 26.84 0.85
N GLY A 51 -0.63 26.69 1.42
CA GLY A 51 0.37 25.70 1.02
C GLY A 51 0.19 24.35 1.72
N LEU A 52 1.14 23.44 1.47
CA LEU A 52 1.10 22.06 1.97
C LEU A 52 1.17 21.93 3.49
N PHE A 53 1.60 22.96 4.21
CA PHE A 53 1.70 22.97 5.67
C PHE A 53 0.82 24.03 6.34
N CYS A 54 -0.10 24.65 5.57
CA CYS A 54 -0.94 25.77 5.99
C CYS A 54 -1.64 25.52 7.33
N GLU A 55 -1.40 26.40 8.30
CA GLU A 55 -1.97 26.27 9.65
C GLU A 55 -3.49 26.50 9.68
N ARG A 56 -4.03 27.25 8.72
CA ARG A 56 -5.48 27.49 8.60
C ARG A 56 -6.22 26.19 8.28
N ILE A 57 -5.62 25.32 7.48
CA ILE A 57 -6.22 24.06 7.03
C ILE A 57 -5.94 22.95 8.05
N PHE A 58 -4.66 22.73 8.37
CA PHE A 58 -4.24 21.57 9.16
C PHE A 58 -4.22 21.82 10.67
N GLY A 59 -4.30 23.07 11.11
CA GLY A 59 -4.19 23.48 12.52
C GLY A 59 -2.83 24.08 12.88
N PRO A 60 -2.68 24.59 14.12
CA PRO A 60 -1.53 25.39 14.54
C PRO A 60 -0.25 24.57 14.69
N SER A 61 0.91 25.13 14.33
CA SER A 61 2.21 24.42 14.47
C SER A 61 2.67 24.30 15.93
N LYS A 62 2.22 25.20 16.80
CA LYS A 62 2.52 25.21 18.24
C LYS A 62 1.22 25.18 19.03
N ASP A 63 1.25 24.55 20.20
CA ASP A 63 0.09 24.46 21.07
C ASP A 63 -0.45 25.84 21.45
N TRP A 64 -1.74 26.06 21.20
CA TRP A 64 -2.45 27.28 21.58
C TRP A 64 -1.88 28.58 20.99
N GLU A 65 -1.24 28.52 19.82
CA GLU A 65 -0.71 29.70 19.12
C GLU A 65 -1.22 29.77 17.68
N CYS A 66 -1.80 30.90 17.29
CA CYS A 66 -2.18 31.15 15.90
C CYS A 66 -1.00 31.67 15.07
N TYR A 67 -1.07 31.51 13.73
CA TYR A 67 0.00 31.89 12.79
C TYR A 67 0.56 33.31 12.97
N CYS A 68 -0.34 34.29 13.14
CA CYS A 68 0.01 35.71 13.27
C CYS A 68 0.45 36.10 14.67
N GLY A 69 0.25 35.24 15.67
CA GLY A 69 0.57 35.51 17.08
C GLY A 69 -0.41 36.43 17.82
N LYS A 70 -1.56 36.82 17.22
CA LYS A 70 -2.62 37.62 17.89
C LYS A 70 -3.16 36.90 19.13
N TYR A 71 -3.52 35.63 18.97
CA TYR A 71 -4.00 34.78 20.04
C TYR A 71 -2.91 33.77 20.43
N LYS A 72 -2.55 33.77 21.72
CA LYS A 72 -1.56 32.88 22.33
C LYS A 72 -2.07 32.42 23.69
N ARG A 73 -1.69 31.20 24.09
CA ARG A 73 -2.05 30.54 25.37
C ARG A 73 -3.46 29.95 25.37
N ILE A 74 -3.68 29.03 26.32
CA ILE A 74 -4.88 28.21 26.45
C ILE A 74 -6.20 28.98 26.64
N ARG A 75 -6.14 30.23 27.12
CA ARG A 75 -7.33 31.07 27.37
C ARG A 75 -8.18 31.34 26.13
N TYR A 76 -7.60 31.24 24.93
CA TYR A 76 -8.28 31.46 23.65
C TYR A 76 -8.66 30.15 22.95
N LYS A 77 -8.74 29.04 23.69
CA LYS A 77 -9.10 27.72 23.17
C LYS A 77 -10.36 27.77 22.32
N GLY A 78 -10.28 27.24 21.10
CA GLY A 78 -11.41 27.13 20.16
C GLY A 78 -11.76 28.41 19.39
N ILE A 79 -11.07 29.53 19.65
CA ILE A 79 -11.26 30.76 18.87
C ILE A 79 -10.54 30.63 17.52
N VAL A 80 -11.25 30.92 16.44
CA VAL A 80 -10.69 31.06 15.10
C VAL A 80 -10.21 32.50 14.92
N CYS A 81 -8.95 32.68 14.52
CA CYS A 81 -8.37 34.02 14.46
C CYS A 81 -8.87 34.85 13.26
N ASP A 82 -9.46 36.03 13.49
CA ASP A 82 -9.95 36.92 12.42
C ASP A 82 -8.88 37.34 11.39
N LYS A 83 -7.61 37.44 11.81
CA LYS A 83 -6.50 37.89 10.93
C LYS A 83 -5.89 36.78 10.08
N CYS A 84 -5.86 35.54 10.58
CA CYS A 84 -5.15 34.43 9.92
C CYS A 84 -6.00 33.18 9.67
N GLY A 85 -7.22 33.13 10.20
CA GLY A 85 -8.14 32.00 10.07
C GLY A 85 -7.70 30.74 10.84
N VAL A 86 -6.62 30.79 11.61
CA VAL A 86 -6.13 29.63 12.36
C VAL A 86 -6.91 29.48 13.66
N GLU A 87 -7.39 28.26 13.90
CA GLU A 87 -8.03 27.86 15.14
C GLU A 87 -6.99 27.62 16.24
N VAL A 88 -7.22 28.17 17.42
CA VAL A 88 -6.32 28.03 18.58
C VAL A 88 -6.64 26.72 19.31
N THR A 89 -5.89 25.68 18.98
CA THR A 89 -6.00 24.32 19.54
C THR A 89 -4.62 23.71 19.79
N ARG A 90 -4.54 22.44 20.21
CA ARG A 90 -3.29 21.69 20.32
C ARG A 90 -2.77 21.34 18.92
N ALA A 91 -1.44 21.31 18.75
CA ALA A 91 -0.80 20.98 17.48
C ALA A 91 -1.10 19.54 17.02
N ILE A 92 -1.52 18.64 17.93
CA ILE A 92 -1.84 17.24 17.62
C ILE A 92 -2.90 17.08 16.52
N VAL A 93 -3.79 18.06 16.34
CA VAL A 93 -4.79 18.05 15.26
C VAL A 93 -4.15 17.99 13.86
N ARG A 94 -2.88 18.39 13.72
CA ARG A 94 -2.08 18.30 12.49
C ARG A 94 -1.74 16.85 12.08
N ARG A 95 -2.04 15.88 12.94
CA ARG A 95 -1.99 14.44 12.64
C ARG A 95 -3.31 13.86 12.14
N GLU A 96 -4.41 14.59 12.31
CA GLU A 96 -5.77 14.10 12.09
C GLU A 96 -6.48 14.86 10.95
N ARG A 97 -6.30 16.18 10.87
CA ARG A 97 -6.99 17.03 9.88
C ARG A 97 -6.48 16.79 8.47
N MET A 98 -7.38 16.40 7.57
CA MET A 98 -7.09 16.26 6.15
C MET A 98 -7.33 17.56 5.38
N GLY A 99 -6.56 17.75 4.31
CA GLY A 99 -6.81 18.76 3.28
C GLY A 99 -7.35 18.10 2.01
N HIS A 100 -7.70 18.87 1.01
CA HIS A 100 -7.96 18.34 -0.33
C HIS A 100 -7.40 19.26 -1.41
N ILE A 101 -7.28 18.75 -2.63
CA ILE A 101 -6.96 19.50 -3.84
C ILE A 101 -8.13 19.31 -4.80
N GLU A 102 -8.76 20.40 -5.23
CA GLU A 102 -9.79 20.35 -6.26
C GLU A 102 -9.14 20.28 -7.64
N LEU A 103 -9.33 19.16 -8.34
CA LEU A 103 -8.69 18.89 -9.62
C LEU A 103 -9.44 19.62 -10.74
N ALA A 104 -8.69 20.29 -11.60
CA ALA A 104 -9.22 21.02 -12.74
C ALA A 104 -9.78 20.10 -13.85
N ALA A 105 -9.40 18.83 -13.84
CA ALA A 105 -9.95 17.78 -14.67
C ALA A 105 -10.06 16.48 -13.85
N PRO A 106 -11.09 15.64 -14.08
CA PRO A 106 -11.20 14.34 -13.41
C PRO A 106 -9.99 13.46 -13.71
N VAL A 107 -9.58 12.64 -12.74
CA VAL A 107 -8.41 11.77 -12.82
C VAL A 107 -8.79 10.37 -12.33
N THR A 108 -8.49 9.34 -13.11
CA THR A 108 -8.79 7.96 -12.70
C THR A 108 -7.87 7.51 -11.57
N HIS A 109 -8.38 6.73 -10.61
CA HIS A 109 -7.53 6.16 -9.58
C HIS A 109 -6.80 4.90 -10.10
N ILE A 110 -5.47 4.91 -10.07
CA ILE A 110 -4.61 3.89 -10.69
C ILE A 110 -4.91 2.44 -10.28
N TRP A 111 -5.30 2.18 -9.03
CA TRP A 111 -5.67 0.83 -8.58
C TRP A 111 -6.89 0.26 -9.31
N PHE A 112 -7.88 1.08 -9.70
CA PHE A 112 -9.06 0.60 -10.43
C PHE A 112 -8.82 0.51 -11.94
N LEU A 113 -7.88 1.32 -12.45
CA LEU A 113 -7.43 1.30 -13.84
C LEU A 113 -6.54 0.08 -14.14
N ARG A 114 -5.43 -0.07 -13.40
CA ARG A 114 -4.37 -1.05 -13.63
C ARG A 114 -4.41 -2.30 -12.77
N GLY A 115 -5.27 -2.34 -11.74
CA GLY A 115 -5.43 -3.54 -10.93
C GLY A 115 -5.74 -4.74 -11.81
N VAL A 116 -5.20 -5.91 -11.51
CA VAL A 116 -5.47 -7.14 -12.29
C VAL A 116 -6.50 -7.97 -11.53
N PRO A 117 -7.75 -8.12 -12.02
CA PRO A 117 -8.36 -7.51 -13.21
C PRO A 117 -8.86 -6.07 -12.96
N SER A 118 -8.86 -5.25 -14.02
CA SER A 118 -9.24 -3.83 -13.97
C SER A 118 -10.72 -3.69 -13.64
N LYS A 119 -11.06 -2.85 -12.64
CA LYS A 119 -12.46 -2.69 -12.23
C LYS A 119 -13.24 -1.86 -13.23
N ILE A 120 -12.62 -0.77 -13.73
CA ILE A 120 -13.19 0.07 -14.78
C ILE A 120 -13.32 -0.72 -16.08
N GLY A 121 -12.28 -1.48 -16.46
CA GLY A 121 -12.32 -2.33 -17.66
C GLY A 121 -13.40 -3.42 -17.60
N LEU A 122 -13.63 -4.02 -16.43
CA LEU A 122 -14.71 -5.00 -16.25
C LEU A 122 -16.10 -4.35 -16.41
N LEU A 123 -16.32 -3.14 -15.90
CA LEU A 123 -17.60 -2.45 -16.03
C LEU A 123 -17.89 -2.07 -17.49
N LEU A 124 -16.95 -1.41 -18.16
CA LEU A 124 -17.07 -0.94 -19.55
C LEU A 124 -16.84 -2.03 -20.60
N ASN A 125 -16.54 -3.28 -20.18
CA ASN A 125 -16.18 -4.38 -21.07
C ASN A 125 -14.94 -4.11 -21.96
N LEU A 126 -14.02 -3.24 -21.51
CA LEU A 126 -12.81 -2.86 -22.26
C LEU A 126 -11.57 -3.60 -21.74
N SER A 127 -10.59 -3.77 -22.63
CA SER A 127 -9.27 -4.29 -22.23
C SER A 127 -8.49 -3.22 -21.47
N THR A 128 -7.57 -3.64 -20.58
CA THR A 128 -6.73 -2.72 -19.80
C THR A 128 -5.87 -1.83 -20.69
N GLN A 129 -5.28 -2.38 -21.75
CA GLN A 129 -4.45 -1.64 -22.69
C GLN A 129 -5.24 -0.58 -23.45
N ALA A 130 -6.46 -0.91 -23.88
CA ALA A 130 -7.30 0.04 -24.60
C ALA A 130 -7.76 1.18 -23.68
N LEU A 131 -8.14 0.85 -22.43
CA LEU A 131 -8.50 1.84 -21.42
C LEU A 131 -7.31 2.77 -21.07
N GLU A 132 -6.08 2.25 -21.01
CA GLU A 132 -4.88 3.07 -20.80
C GLU A 132 -4.66 4.07 -21.95
N LYS A 133 -4.86 3.66 -23.20
CA LYS A 133 -4.74 4.57 -24.35
C LYS A 133 -5.75 5.71 -24.26
N VAL A 134 -6.97 5.46 -23.79
CA VAL A 134 -7.98 6.50 -23.59
C VAL A 134 -7.61 7.43 -22.45
N VAL A 135 -7.28 6.88 -21.27
CA VAL A 135 -6.96 7.68 -20.06
C VAL A 135 -5.72 8.56 -20.24
N TYR A 136 -4.70 8.06 -20.94
CA TYR A 136 -3.45 8.81 -21.19
C TYR A 136 -3.45 9.61 -22.49
N PHE A 137 -4.63 9.93 -23.03
CA PHE A 137 -4.82 10.84 -24.17
C PHE A 137 -4.14 10.39 -25.47
N ALA A 138 -4.13 9.08 -25.76
CA ALA A 138 -3.64 8.54 -27.03
C ALA A 138 -4.77 8.25 -28.03
N ASN A 139 -5.91 7.73 -27.56
CA ASN A 139 -7.06 7.36 -28.39
C ASN A 139 -8.35 7.97 -27.84
N TYR A 140 -9.34 8.21 -28.70
CA TYR A 140 -10.67 8.67 -28.32
C TYR A 140 -11.58 7.48 -28.03
N ILE A 141 -12.62 7.71 -27.22
CA ILE A 141 -13.70 6.75 -26.99
C ILE A 141 -15.04 7.40 -27.37
N VAL A 142 -15.85 6.68 -28.14
CA VAL A 142 -17.19 7.11 -28.52
C VAL A 142 -18.09 7.07 -27.28
N THR A 143 -18.61 8.23 -26.90
CA THR A 143 -19.45 8.39 -25.70
C THR A 143 -20.92 8.23 -26.02
N GLU A 144 -21.35 8.70 -27.19
CA GLU A 144 -22.74 8.68 -27.62
C GLU A 144 -22.83 8.57 -29.14
N VAL A 145 -23.82 7.82 -29.62
CA VAL A 145 -24.14 7.70 -31.04
C VAL A 145 -25.64 7.94 -31.16
N ASN A 146 -26.02 8.95 -31.94
CA ASN A 146 -27.43 9.26 -32.18
C ASN A 146 -27.96 8.36 -33.30
N GLY A 147 -28.84 7.42 -32.94
CA GLY A 147 -29.41 6.45 -33.88
C GLY A 147 -30.27 7.10 -34.97
N GLU A 148 -31.04 8.14 -34.64
CA GLU A 148 -31.94 8.81 -35.57
C GLU A 148 -31.15 9.56 -36.66
N LEU A 149 -30.15 10.34 -36.24
CA LEU A 149 -29.28 11.07 -37.16
C LEU A 149 -28.44 10.10 -38.02
N ARG A 150 -28.06 8.95 -37.47
CA ARG A 150 -27.37 7.90 -38.23
C ARG A 150 -28.24 7.37 -39.38
N GLU A 151 -29.51 7.08 -39.12
CA GLU A 151 -30.43 6.60 -40.15
C GLU A 151 -30.73 7.65 -41.22
N GLN A 152 -30.91 8.91 -40.80
CA GLN A 152 -31.08 10.03 -41.74
C GLN A 152 -29.86 10.23 -42.63
N THR A 153 -28.65 10.14 -42.04
CA THR A 153 -27.40 10.28 -42.80
C THR A 153 -27.19 9.11 -43.75
N LEU A 154 -27.56 7.89 -43.36
CA LEU A 154 -27.53 6.73 -44.26
C LEU A 154 -28.47 6.92 -45.45
N ALA A 155 -29.69 7.41 -45.23
CA ALA A 155 -30.64 7.71 -46.30
C ALA A 155 -30.15 8.84 -47.22
N GLN A 156 -29.48 9.85 -46.66
CA GLN A 156 -28.88 10.92 -47.44
C GLN A 156 -27.75 10.39 -48.34
N ILE A 157 -26.88 9.53 -47.82
CA ILE A 157 -25.81 8.89 -48.60
C ILE A 157 -26.40 8.07 -49.75
N ASP A 158 -27.46 7.28 -49.49
CA ASP A 158 -28.14 6.53 -50.54
C ASP A 158 -28.66 7.45 -51.67
N SER A 159 -29.27 8.58 -51.30
CA SER A 159 -29.76 9.54 -52.27
C SER A 159 -28.66 10.24 -53.08
N GLU A 160 -27.51 10.53 -52.46
CA GLU A 160 -26.36 11.15 -53.12
C GLU A 160 -25.66 10.18 -54.07
N LEU A 161 -25.54 8.91 -53.68
CA LEU A 161 -25.00 7.85 -54.55
C LEU A 161 -25.87 7.68 -55.80
N ASP A 162 -27.20 7.61 -55.64
CA ASP A 162 -28.13 7.49 -56.76
C ASP A 162 -28.05 8.68 -57.74
N GLN A 163 -27.91 9.90 -57.20
CA GLN A 163 -27.74 11.11 -58.03
C GLN A 163 -26.42 11.09 -58.81
N LYS A 164 -25.31 10.73 -58.16
CA LYS A 164 -24.00 10.64 -58.84
C LYS A 164 -23.95 9.51 -59.86
N MET A 165 -24.57 8.37 -59.58
CA MET A 165 -24.71 7.28 -60.56
C MET A 165 -25.49 7.73 -61.79
N LYS A 166 -26.59 8.47 -61.62
CA LYS A 166 -27.34 9.06 -62.74
C LYS A 166 -26.50 10.08 -63.51
N GLN A 167 -25.74 10.93 -62.82
CA GLN A 167 -24.86 11.92 -63.45
C GLN A 167 -23.77 11.26 -64.30
N ILE A 168 -23.09 10.23 -63.80
CA ILE A 168 -22.07 9.48 -64.55
C ILE A 168 -22.69 8.80 -65.76
N ARG A 169 -23.88 8.18 -65.61
CA ARG A 169 -24.60 7.58 -66.74
C ARG A 169 -24.94 8.62 -67.82
N ASN A 170 -25.38 9.81 -67.41
CA ASN A 170 -25.71 10.90 -68.33
C ASN A 170 -24.47 11.47 -69.04
N GLU A 171 -23.37 11.72 -68.31
CA GLU A 171 -22.12 12.22 -68.89
C GLU A 171 -21.52 11.22 -69.89
N SER A 172 -21.51 9.93 -69.55
CA SER A 172 -21.08 8.87 -70.47
C SER A 172 -21.99 8.74 -71.69
N ALA A 173 -23.31 8.89 -71.53
CA ALA A 173 -24.25 8.88 -72.65
C ALA A 173 -24.03 10.07 -73.59
N GLN A 174 -23.78 11.26 -73.05
CA GLN A 174 -23.43 12.46 -73.83
C GLN A 174 -22.13 12.25 -74.61
N ARG A 175 -21.06 11.76 -73.96
CA ARG A 175 -19.79 11.43 -74.64
C ARG A 175 -19.97 10.39 -75.75
N ILE A 176 -20.76 9.35 -75.51
CA ILE A 176 -21.07 8.35 -76.56
C ILE A 176 -21.84 8.99 -77.73
N SER A 177 -22.76 9.92 -77.45
CA SER A 177 -23.50 10.64 -78.49
C SER A 177 -22.61 11.57 -79.31
N GLU A 178 -21.64 12.26 -78.68
CA GLU A 178 -20.65 13.09 -79.36
C GLU A 178 -19.72 12.26 -80.26
N ILE A 179 -19.26 11.11 -79.77
CA ILE A 179 -18.44 10.17 -80.55
C ILE A 179 -19.24 9.64 -81.75
N LYS A 180 -20.53 9.33 -81.58
CA LYS A 180 -21.43 8.94 -82.68
C LYS A 180 -21.61 10.06 -83.71
N GLN A 181 -21.82 11.30 -83.28
CA GLN A 181 -21.94 12.45 -84.19
C GLN A 181 -20.63 12.75 -84.94
N ARG A 182 -19.46 12.62 -84.28
CA ARG A 182 -18.16 12.74 -84.93
C ARG A 182 -17.92 11.62 -85.94
N ARG A 183 -18.34 10.39 -85.61
CA ARG A 183 -18.34 9.25 -86.54
C ARG A 183 -19.23 9.50 -87.76
N GLU A 184 -20.42 10.07 -87.57
CA GLU A 184 -21.34 10.40 -88.67
C GLU A 184 -20.81 11.54 -89.55
N LYS A 185 -20.27 12.62 -88.97
CA LYS A 185 -19.62 13.71 -89.72
C LYS A 185 -18.42 13.21 -90.53
N ALA A 186 -17.54 12.39 -89.93
CA ALA A 186 -16.41 11.78 -90.62
C ALA A 186 -16.84 10.84 -91.77
N ARG A 187 -18.04 10.24 -91.68
CA ARG A 187 -18.64 9.40 -92.72
C ARG A 187 -19.26 10.21 -93.86
N GLN A 188 -19.74 11.42 -93.59
CA GLN A 188 -20.26 12.36 -94.59
C GLN A 188 -19.12 13.07 -95.36
N ASP A 189 -18.04 13.48 -94.71
CA ASP A 189 -16.96 14.24 -95.34
C ASP A 189 -16.09 13.43 -96.32
N LYS A 190 -16.11 12.09 -96.27
CA LYS A 190 -15.19 11.22 -97.04
C LYS A 190 -15.81 10.31 -98.11
N GLY A 191 -17.13 10.32 -98.34
CA GLY A 191 -17.73 9.51 -99.41
C GLY A 191 -17.51 8.00 -99.24
N ALA A 192 -18.35 7.38 -98.42
CA ALA A 192 -18.59 5.92 -98.30
C ALA A 192 -17.45 4.97 -97.86
N GLU A 193 -16.17 5.34 -97.85
CA GLU A 193 -15.10 4.49 -97.25
C GLU A 193 -14.26 5.25 -96.20
N LEU A 194 -14.53 4.98 -94.92
CA LEU A 194 -13.54 5.23 -93.87
C LEU A 194 -12.43 4.18 -93.97
N SER A 195 -11.17 4.57 -93.71
CA SER A 195 -10.11 3.57 -93.57
C SER A 195 -10.40 2.67 -92.36
N ALA A 196 -10.19 1.36 -92.49
CA ALA A 196 -10.42 0.37 -91.43
C ALA A 196 -9.64 0.67 -90.13
N THR A 197 -8.59 1.49 -90.19
CA THR A 197 -7.86 2.03 -89.04
C THR A 197 -8.67 3.08 -88.27
N GLN A 198 -9.36 4.01 -88.95
CA GLN A 198 -10.16 5.05 -88.31
C GLN A 198 -11.44 4.48 -87.67
N GLU A 199 -12.07 3.49 -88.30
CA GLU A 199 -13.23 2.80 -87.70
C GLU A 199 -12.85 2.04 -86.43
N LYS A 200 -11.70 1.35 -86.43
CA LYS A 200 -11.16 0.70 -85.24
C LYS A 200 -10.77 1.69 -84.14
N GLU A 201 -10.35 2.91 -84.48
CA GLU A 201 -10.09 3.97 -83.51
C GLU A 201 -11.38 4.44 -82.82
N PHE A 202 -12.44 4.74 -83.57
CA PHE A 202 -13.73 5.12 -82.99
C PHE A 202 -14.36 3.98 -82.17
N GLU A 203 -14.24 2.72 -82.61
CA GLU A 203 -14.69 1.58 -81.80
C GLU A 203 -13.90 1.44 -80.50
N LYS A 204 -12.58 1.58 -80.55
CA LYS A 204 -11.74 1.59 -79.34
C LYS A 204 -12.10 2.75 -78.41
N GLU A 205 -12.38 3.93 -78.95
CA GLU A 205 -12.77 5.11 -78.17
C GLU A 205 -14.13 4.93 -77.48
N MET A 206 -15.09 4.32 -78.19
CA MET A 206 -16.39 3.95 -77.63
C MET A 206 -16.27 2.88 -76.54
N VAL A 207 -15.45 1.84 -76.77
CA VAL A 207 -15.19 0.80 -75.77
C VAL A 207 -14.52 1.39 -74.53
N ASN A 208 -13.50 2.25 -74.71
CA ASN A 208 -12.84 2.93 -73.61
C ASN A 208 -13.82 3.82 -72.82
N ALA A 209 -14.73 4.54 -73.47
CA ALA A 209 -15.73 5.36 -72.78
C ALA A 209 -16.71 4.53 -71.93
N VAL A 210 -17.06 3.32 -72.38
CA VAL A 210 -17.90 2.37 -71.63
C VAL A 210 -17.13 1.74 -70.47
N VAL A 211 -15.88 1.33 -70.69
CA VAL A 211 -15.01 0.79 -69.63
C VAL A 211 -14.78 1.83 -68.54
N MET A 212 -14.46 3.07 -68.92
CA MET A 212 -14.28 4.19 -67.97
C MET A 212 -15.56 4.52 -67.20
N ARG A 213 -16.75 4.33 -67.79
CA ARG A 213 -18.03 4.47 -67.08
C ARG A 213 -18.17 3.38 -66.03
N ASP A 214 -17.94 2.14 -66.42
CA ASP A 214 -18.13 0.97 -65.54
C ASP A 214 -17.11 0.96 -64.39
N GLU A 215 -15.87 1.36 -64.64
CA GLU A 215 -14.86 1.60 -63.60
C GLU A 215 -15.32 2.70 -62.63
N LYS A 216 -15.72 3.88 -63.15
CA LYS A 216 -16.22 4.97 -62.29
C LYS A 216 -17.45 4.58 -61.48
N LEU A 217 -18.37 3.78 -62.04
CA LEU A 217 -19.55 3.32 -61.31
C LEU A 217 -19.16 2.33 -60.20
N ARG A 218 -18.21 1.42 -60.45
CA ARG A 218 -17.69 0.50 -59.43
C ARG A 218 -16.97 1.24 -58.31
N ASP A 219 -16.07 2.17 -58.64
CA ASP A 219 -15.35 2.98 -57.64
C ASP A 219 -16.32 3.75 -56.74
N LEU A 220 -17.44 4.22 -57.30
CA LEU A 220 -18.45 4.99 -56.57
C LEU A 220 -19.32 4.10 -55.68
N ASP A 221 -19.66 2.91 -56.16
CA ASP A 221 -20.39 1.89 -55.38
C ASP A 221 -19.52 1.39 -54.21
N ASP A 222 -18.24 1.08 -54.47
CA ASP A 222 -17.26 0.69 -53.46
C ASP A 222 -17.07 1.80 -52.42
N ALA A 223 -16.97 3.07 -52.84
CA ALA A 223 -16.89 4.21 -51.93
C ALA A 223 -18.16 4.37 -51.07
N GLY A 224 -19.33 4.14 -51.66
CA GLY A 224 -20.62 4.15 -50.96
C GLY A 224 -20.72 3.05 -49.90
N ASP A 225 -20.31 1.84 -50.26
CA ASP A 225 -20.27 0.69 -49.36
C ASP A 225 -19.28 0.89 -48.21
N ILE A 226 -18.11 1.49 -48.47
CA ILE A 226 -17.15 1.86 -47.43
C ILE A 226 -17.77 2.90 -46.49
N ALA A 227 -18.41 3.94 -47.01
CA ALA A 227 -19.06 4.97 -46.19
C ALA A 227 -20.18 4.38 -45.31
N LYS A 228 -21.01 3.47 -45.86
CA LYS A 228 -22.04 2.75 -45.10
C LYS A 228 -21.45 1.86 -44.02
N LYS A 229 -20.35 1.16 -44.31
CA LYS A 229 -19.64 0.32 -43.34
C LYS A 229 -19.03 1.18 -42.22
N GLU A 230 -18.43 2.32 -42.54
CA GLU A 230 -17.90 3.27 -41.55
C GLU A 230 -19.00 3.73 -40.58
N LEU A 231 -20.14 4.21 -41.10
CA LEU A 231 -21.29 4.65 -40.28
C LEU A 231 -21.90 3.54 -39.43
N LYS A 232 -22.03 2.32 -39.98
CA LYS A 232 -22.55 1.17 -39.24
C LYS A 232 -21.57 0.66 -38.19
N SER A 233 -20.27 0.86 -38.37
CA SER A 233 -19.25 0.44 -37.42
C SER A 233 -19.18 1.29 -36.16
N LEU A 234 -19.81 2.47 -36.15
CA LEU A 234 -19.84 3.39 -35.00
C LEU A 234 -20.77 2.85 -33.90
N GLU A 235 -20.15 2.40 -32.82
CA GLU A 235 -20.84 1.93 -31.61
C GLU A 235 -20.34 2.68 -30.36
N PRO A 236 -21.20 2.88 -29.34
CA PRO A 236 -20.75 3.38 -28.05
C PRO A 236 -19.63 2.51 -27.46
N LEU A 237 -18.68 3.12 -26.74
CA LEU A 237 -17.49 2.48 -26.16
C LEU A 237 -16.42 2.04 -27.17
N GLN A 238 -16.65 2.22 -28.47
CA GLN A 238 -15.63 1.99 -29.49
C GLN A 238 -14.46 2.98 -29.31
N ILE A 239 -13.24 2.48 -29.50
CA ILE A 239 -12.02 3.28 -29.35
C ILE A 239 -11.47 3.61 -30.74
N LEU A 240 -11.29 4.89 -31.00
CA LEU A 240 -10.82 5.44 -32.28
C LEU A 240 -9.39 5.98 -32.15
N SER A 241 -8.55 5.74 -33.16
CA SER A 241 -7.26 6.45 -33.25
C SER A 241 -7.47 7.93 -33.55
N GLU A 242 -6.45 8.76 -33.33
CA GLU A 242 -6.52 10.19 -33.62
C GLU A 242 -6.84 10.48 -35.11
N SER A 243 -6.22 9.73 -36.03
CA SER A 243 -6.51 9.83 -37.47
C SER A 243 -7.96 9.46 -37.80
N GLN A 244 -8.43 8.31 -37.30
CA GLN A 244 -9.79 7.84 -37.53
C GLN A 244 -10.83 8.80 -36.95
N TYR A 245 -10.57 9.34 -35.75
CA TYR A 245 -11.45 10.33 -35.16
C TYR A 245 -11.54 11.59 -36.02
N TYR A 246 -10.42 12.10 -36.53
CA TYR A 246 -10.43 13.28 -37.39
C TYR A 246 -11.22 13.04 -38.69
N ASP A 247 -10.96 11.92 -39.36
CA ASP A 247 -11.65 11.55 -40.59
C ASP A 247 -13.16 11.37 -40.38
N LEU A 248 -13.55 10.67 -39.31
CA LEU A 248 -14.95 10.43 -38.98
C LEU A 248 -15.64 11.70 -38.45
N SER A 249 -14.95 12.54 -37.68
CA SER A 249 -15.49 13.80 -37.17
C SER A 249 -15.72 14.81 -38.31
N MET A 250 -14.89 14.79 -39.35
CA MET A 250 -15.10 15.63 -40.54
C MET A 250 -16.32 15.19 -41.35
N LYS A 251 -16.53 13.86 -41.48
CA LYS A 251 -17.65 13.31 -42.27
C LYS A 251 -18.97 13.25 -41.50
N TYR A 252 -18.94 12.86 -40.23
CA TYR A 252 -20.10 12.43 -39.45
C TYR A 252 -20.15 13.04 -38.04
N GLY A 253 -19.55 14.22 -37.83
CA GLY A 253 -19.48 14.86 -36.51
C GLY A 253 -20.83 15.14 -35.83
N HIS A 254 -21.93 15.18 -36.57
CA HIS A 254 -23.29 15.31 -36.03
C HIS A 254 -23.90 13.98 -35.56
N VAL A 255 -23.34 12.83 -35.96
CA VAL A 255 -23.90 11.49 -35.68
C VAL A 255 -23.40 10.94 -34.35
N PHE A 256 -22.17 11.24 -33.97
CA PHE A 256 -21.54 10.69 -32.77
C PHE A 256 -20.73 11.74 -32.01
N GLU A 257 -20.63 11.53 -30.70
CA GLU A 257 -19.71 12.26 -29.84
C GLU A 257 -18.60 11.31 -29.39
N ALA A 258 -17.35 11.78 -29.45
CA ALA A 258 -16.23 11.07 -28.87
C ALA A 258 -15.40 12.00 -27.98
N SER A 259 -14.99 11.46 -26.84
CA SER A 259 -14.22 12.17 -25.83
C SER A 259 -12.94 11.41 -25.51
N ILE A 260 -12.02 12.06 -24.80
CA ILE A 260 -10.73 11.47 -24.45
C ILE A 260 -10.38 11.71 -22.97
N GLY A 261 -9.51 10.86 -22.42
CA GLY A 261 -9.03 10.98 -21.04
C GLY A 261 -9.98 10.42 -19.99
N ALA A 262 -9.63 10.69 -18.73
CA ALA A 262 -10.41 10.27 -17.57
C ALA A 262 -11.81 10.91 -17.49
N GLU A 263 -12.00 12.06 -18.14
CA GLU A 263 -13.28 12.77 -18.24
C GLU A 263 -14.31 11.96 -19.04
N ALA A 264 -13.90 11.39 -20.17
CA ALA A 264 -14.74 10.48 -20.96
C ALA A 264 -15.16 9.25 -20.15
N ILE A 265 -14.21 8.67 -19.41
CA ILE A 265 -14.46 7.51 -18.54
C ILE A 265 -15.42 7.88 -17.39
N HIS A 266 -15.27 9.06 -16.78
CA HIS A 266 -16.19 9.54 -15.75
C HIS A 266 -17.62 9.65 -16.30
N LEU A 267 -17.79 10.25 -17.48
CA LEU A 267 -19.10 10.41 -18.12
C LEU A 267 -19.73 9.05 -18.43
N LEU A 268 -18.96 8.12 -19.00
CA LEU A 268 -19.42 6.76 -19.28
C LEU A 268 -19.82 6.01 -18.01
N LEU A 269 -19.01 6.08 -16.95
CA LEU A 269 -19.32 5.43 -15.66
C LEU A 269 -20.56 6.03 -14.97
N THR A 270 -20.83 7.31 -15.19
CA THR A 270 -22.01 8.00 -14.65
C THR A 270 -23.30 7.57 -15.35
N LYS A 271 -23.22 7.25 -16.65
CA LYS A 271 -24.37 6.78 -17.45
C LYS A 271 -24.75 5.31 -17.18
N ILE A 272 -23.93 4.53 -16.48
CA ILE A 272 -24.22 3.11 -16.22
C ILE A 272 -25.32 2.97 -15.17
N ASP A 273 -26.43 2.37 -15.57
CA ASP A 273 -27.41 1.81 -14.63
C ASP A 273 -26.97 0.40 -14.18
N LEU A 274 -26.65 0.27 -12.89
CA LEU A 274 -26.19 -0.97 -12.30
C LEU A 274 -27.30 -2.05 -12.25
N GLU A 275 -28.56 -1.66 -12.13
CA GLU A 275 -29.69 -2.59 -12.07
C GLU A 275 -29.96 -3.21 -13.44
N ALA A 276 -30.03 -2.38 -14.48
CA ALA A 276 -30.15 -2.83 -15.86
C ALA A 276 -28.97 -3.74 -16.26
N LEU A 277 -27.73 -3.30 -15.99
CA LEU A 277 -26.52 -4.07 -16.30
C LEU A 277 -26.48 -5.40 -15.54
N GLN A 278 -27.00 -5.47 -14.31
CA GLN A 278 -27.06 -6.73 -13.57
C GLN A 278 -28.01 -7.74 -14.23
N LYS A 279 -29.16 -7.30 -14.75
CA LYS A 279 -30.13 -8.16 -15.44
C LYS A 279 -29.53 -8.70 -16.74
N GLU A 280 -28.99 -7.80 -17.56
CA GLU A 280 -28.31 -8.14 -18.83
C GLU A 280 -27.18 -9.17 -18.62
N LEU A 281 -26.29 -8.93 -17.65
CA LEU A 281 -25.17 -9.84 -17.36
C LEU A 281 -25.63 -11.19 -16.78
N THR A 282 -26.82 -11.26 -16.19
CA THR A 282 -27.38 -12.53 -15.70
C THR A 282 -27.90 -13.36 -16.87
N GLU A 283 -28.60 -12.74 -17.82
CA GLU A 283 -29.08 -13.39 -19.05
C GLU A 283 -27.91 -13.80 -19.96
N GLU A 284 -26.90 -12.94 -20.11
CA GLU A 284 -25.67 -13.24 -20.86
C GLU A 284 -24.94 -14.47 -20.26
N LEU A 285 -25.00 -14.66 -18.94
CA LEU A 285 -24.31 -15.77 -18.28
C LEU A 285 -24.90 -17.15 -18.63
N ASP A 286 -26.19 -17.21 -18.93
CA ASP A 286 -26.91 -18.44 -19.25
C ASP A 286 -26.72 -18.85 -20.72
N THR A 287 -26.62 -17.88 -21.62
CA THR A 287 -26.43 -18.09 -23.07
C THR A 287 -24.98 -18.34 -23.49
N THR A 288 -24.01 -17.91 -22.68
CA THR A 288 -22.60 -17.80 -23.10
C THR A 288 -21.77 -19.10 -22.95
N SER A 289 -20.83 -19.30 -23.89
CA SER A 289 -19.87 -20.42 -23.92
C SER A 289 -18.85 -20.42 -22.75
N LYS A 290 -18.24 -21.59 -22.46
CA LYS A 290 -17.42 -21.82 -21.25
C LYS A 290 -16.30 -20.79 -20.99
N ASN A 291 -15.61 -20.28 -22.03
CA ASN A 291 -14.51 -19.32 -21.86
C ASN A 291 -14.98 -17.90 -21.53
N GLN A 292 -16.02 -17.42 -22.21
CA GLN A 292 -16.59 -16.09 -21.98
C GLN A 292 -17.40 -16.04 -20.68
N LYS A 293 -17.96 -17.19 -20.25
CA LYS A 293 -18.68 -17.33 -18.98
C LYS A 293 -17.85 -16.90 -17.77
N HIS A 294 -16.53 -17.12 -17.79
CA HIS A 294 -15.66 -16.64 -16.70
C HIS A 294 -15.60 -15.10 -16.65
N ARG A 295 -15.51 -14.43 -17.79
CA ARG A 295 -15.46 -12.96 -17.87
C ARG A 295 -16.78 -12.35 -17.39
N VAL A 296 -17.90 -12.82 -17.95
CA VAL A 296 -19.26 -12.37 -17.58
C VAL A 296 -19.51 -12.58 -16.08
N ARG A 297 -19.15 -13.75 -15.53
CA ARG A 297 -19.27 -14.02 -14.09
C ARG A 297 -18.49 -13.03 -13.22
N ARG A 298 -17.28 -12.63 -13.63
CA ARG A 298 -16.48 -11.61 -12.91
C ARG A 298 -17.14 -10.23 -12.97
N ARG A 299 -17.69 -9.84 -14.13
CA ARG A 299 -18.44 -8.58 -14.31
C ARG A 299 -19.68 -8.57 -13.42
N LEU A 300 -20.50 -9.62 -13.49
CA LEU A 300 -21.71 -9.76 -12.68
C LEU A 300 -21.41 -9.70 -11.17
N LYS A 301 -20.33 -10.36 -10.73
CA LYS A 301 -19.89 -10.31 -9.32
C LYS A 301 -19.52 -8.88 -8.89
N LEU A 302 -18.87 -8.11 -9.76
CA LEU A 302 -18.52 -6.72 -9.48
C LEU A 302 -19.78 -5.85 -9.39
N THR A 303 -20.69 -5.94 -10.37
CA THR A 303 -21.95 -5.18 -10.40
C THR A 303 -22.80 -5.46 -9.16
N LYS A 304 -23.01 -6.75 -8.82
CA LYS A 304 -23.73 -7.15 -7.60
C LYS A 304 -23.10 -6.60 -6.32
N ASN A 305 -21.76 -6.59 -6.24
CA ASN A 305 -21.05 -6.05 -5.07
C ASN A 305 -21.19 -4.53 -4.95
N LEU A 306 -21.19 -3.80 -6.06
CA LEU A 306 -21.41 -2.35 -6.06
C LEU A 306 -22.83 -2.02 -5.59
N LEU A 307 -23.83 -2.69 -6.16
CA LEU A 307 -25.24 -2.49 -5.82
C LEU A 307 -25.52 -2.84 -4.36
N LYS A 308 -25.06 -4.00 -3.87
CA LYS A 308 -25.22 -4.41 -2.46
C LYS A 308 -24.63 -3.40 -1.46
N ASN A 309 -23.58 -2.69 -1.84
CA ASN A 309 -22.92 -1.71 -0.98
C ASN A 309 -23.33 -0.25 -1.25
N GLY A 310 -24.28 -0.01 -2.16
CA GLY A 310 -24.67 1.33 -2.61
C GLY A 310 -23.47 2.13 -3.12
N LEU A 311 -22.56 1.49 -3.85
CA LEU A 311 -21.36 2.13 -4.42
C LEU A 311 -21.64 2.53 -5.86
N ARG A 312 -21.37 3.79 -6.18
CA ARG A 312 -21.44 4.24 -7.56
C ARG A 312 -20.11 4.03 -8.29
N PRO A 313 -20.14 3.65 -9.59
CA PRO A 313 -18.91 3.45 -10.36
C PRO A 313 -18.06 4.71 -10.57
N ASP A 314 -18.71 5.88 -10.66
CA ASP A 314 -18.05 7.17 -10.91
C ASP A 314 -17.03 7.54 -9.83
N TRP A 315 -17.18 7.05 -8.60
CA TRP A 315 -16.24 7.29 -7.49
C TRP A 315 -14.85 6.67 -7.72
N MET A 316 -14.67 5.84 -8.75
CA MET A 316 -13.33 5.36 -9.18
C MET A 316 -12.52 6.44 -9.89
N VAL A 317 -13.16 7.55 -10.28
CA VAL A 317 -12.53 8.76 -10.82
C VAL A 317 -12.60 9.87 -9.78
N LEU A 318 -11.45 10.49 -9.53
CA LEU A 318 -11.28 11.53 -8.53
C LEU A 318 -11.47 12.91 -9.18
N THR A 319 -12.37 13.71 -8.62
CA THR A 319 -12.44 15.16 -8.87
C THR A 319 -11.79 15.95 -7.73
N ALA A 320 -11.85 15.41 -6.51
CA ALA A 320 -11.16 15.93 -5.34
C ALA A 320 -10.14 14.89 -4.86
N LEU A 321 -8.91 15.33 -4.61
CA LEU A 321 -7.81 14.49 -4.13
C LEU A 321 -7.50 14.80 -2.66
N PRO A 322 -7.59 13.82 -1.73
CA PRO A 322 -7.27 14.07 -0.33
C PRO A 322 -5.76 14.31 -0.10
N VAL A 323 -5.46 15.23 0.80
CA VAL A 323 -4.11 15.55 1.26
C VAL A 323 -3.95 15.04 2.68
N ILE A 324 -3.01 14.10 2.88
CA ILE A 324 -2.70 13.53 4.18
C ILE A 324 -2.20 14.62 5.16
N PRO A 325 -2.52 14.52 6.47
CA PRO A 325 -2.07 15.47 7.47
C PRO A 325 -0.54 15.67 7.47
N PRO A 326 -0.04 16.91 7.68
CA PRO A 326 1.38 17.26 7.51
C PRO A 326 2.32 16.52 8.46
N ASP A 327 1.88 16.19 9.67
CA ASP A 327 2.72 15.48 10.64
C ASP A 327 2.97 14.01 10.24
N LEU A 328 2.15 13.45 9.33
CA LEU A 328 2.39 12.15 8.71
C LEU A 328 3.36 12.23 7.52
N ARG A 329 3.68 13.44 7.06
CA ARG A 329 4.65 13.77 5.98
C ARG A 329 5.57 14.93 6.40
N PRO A 330 6.32 14.78 7.50
CA PRO A 330 7.01 15.90 8.13
C PRO A 330 8.12 16.50 7.24
N MET A 331 8.44 17.75 7.52
CA MET A 331 9.61 18.46 7.02
C MET A 331 10.42 18.88 8.24
N VAL A 332 11.62 18.33 8.39
CA VAL A 332 12.46 18.49 9.57
C VAL A 332 13.73 19.23 9.18
N GLN A 333 14.12 20.20 9.99
CA GLN A 333 15.39 20.89 9.83
C GLN A 333 16.51 20.01 10.40
N LEU A 334 17.57 19.82 9.63
CA LEU A 334 18.79 19.14 10.04
C LEU A 334 19.81 20.15 10.60
N ASP A 335 20.75 19.64 11.38
CA ASP A 335 21.91 20.40 11.84
C ASP A 335 22.67 20.95 10.62
N GLY A 336 22.86 22.28 10.57
CA GLY A 336 23.41 22.99 9.40
C GLY A 336 22.36 23.64 8.49
N GLY A 337 21.11 23.77 8.94
CA GLY A 337 20.09 24.61 8.29
C GLY A 337 19.45 24.01 7.03
N ARG A 338 19.84 22.78 6.65
CA ARG A 338 19.21 22.01 5.56
C ARG A 338 17.86 21.47 6.02
N PHE A 339 16.96 21.19 5.08
CA PHE A 339 15.68 20.56 5.36
C PHE A 339 15.61 19.16 4.75
N ALA A 340 15.14 18.20 5.53
CA ALA A 340 14.73 16.89 5.08
C ALA A 340 13.20 16.84 5.00
N ALA A 341 12.66 16.53 3.82
CA ALA A 341 11.22 16.42 3.60
C ALA A 341 10.83 14.99 3.25
N SER A 342 9.62 14.59 3.63
CA SER A 342 9.01 13.36 3.11
C SER A 342 8.81 13.42 1.59
N ASP A 343 9.07 12.30 0.89
CA ASP A 343 8.88 12.15 -0.55
C ASP A 343 7.45 12.52 -1.01
N LEU A 344 6.45 12.30 -0.15
CA LEU A 344 5.06 12.67 -0.42
C LEU A 344 4.89 14.16 -0.70
N ASN A 345 5.65 15.03 -0.03
CA ASN A 345 5.53 16.48 -0.24
C ASN A 345 5.92 16.85 -1.68
N ASP A 346 6.93 16.19 -2.25
CA ASP A 346 7.31 16.40 -3.65
C ASP A 346 6.27 15.86 -4.63
N LEU A 347 5.66 14.73 -4.33
CA LEU A 347 4.57 14.16 -5.14
C LEU A 347 3.33 15.06 -5.12
N TYR A 348 2.90 15.53 -3.95
CA TYR A 348 1.80 16.49 -3.84
C TYR A 348 2.11 17.81 -4.54
N ARG A 349 3.33 18.34 -4.37
CA ARG A 349 3.79 19.57 -5.04
C ARG A 349 3.71 19.45 -6.56
N ARG A 350 4.09 18.30 -7.12
CA ARG A 350 3.95 18.04 -8.56
C ARG A 350 2.48 18.07 -8.99
N VAL A 351 1.58 17.41 -8.25
CA VAL A 351 0.14 17.43 -8.55
C VAL A 351 -0.41 18.86 -8.53
N ILE A 352 -0.11 19.64 -7.48
CA ILE A 352 -0.58 21.03 -7.34
C ILE A 352 -0.06 21.91 -8.48
N ASN A 353 1.23 21.80 -8.82
CA ASN A 353 1.83 22.55 -9.92
C ASN A 353 1.16 22.26 -11.27
N ARG A 354 0.90 20.98 -11.57
CA ARG A 354 0.22 20.57 -12.81
C ARG A 354 -1.24 21.02 -12.83
N ASN A 355 -1.92 20.89 -11.70
CA ASN A 355 -3.31 21.32 -11.55
C ASN A 355 -3.46 22.84 -11.75
N ASN A 356 -2.62 23.63 -11.10
CA ASN A 356 -2.64 25.10 -11.22
C ASN A 356 -2.26 25.55 -12.64
N ARG A 357 -1.31 24.87 -13.27
CA ARG A 357 -0.97 25.13 -14.68
C ARG A 357 -2.16 24.84 -15.60
N LEU A 358 -2.87 23.74 -15.38
CA LEU A 358 -4.07 23.40 -16.14
C LEU A 358 -5.20 24.42 -15.91
N LYS A 359 -5.44 24.88 -14.67
CA LYS A 359 -6.41 25.96 -14.37
C LYS A 359 -6.08 27.23 -15.18
N ARG A 360 -4.82 27.68 -15.16
CA ARG A 360 -4.37 28.85 -15.95
C ARG A 360 -4.50 28.64 -17.47
N LEU A 361 -4.20 27.45 -17.97
CA LEU A 361 -4.35 27.15 -19.41
C LEU A 361 -5.82 27.18 -19.86
N LYS A 362 -6.75 26.77 -18.99
CA LYS A 362 -8.19 26.90 -19.25
C LYS A 362 -8.63 28.35 -19.23
N GLU A 363 -8.18 29.15 -18.27
CA GLU A 363 -8.48 30.60 -18.21
C GLU A 363 -7.99 31.36 -19.45
N LEU A 364 -6.83 30.96 -19.99
CA LEU A 364 -6.24 31.53 -21.20
C LEU A 364 -6.81 30.93 -22.51
N ASN A 365 -7.78 30.02 -22.43
CA ASN A 365 -8.33 29.29 -23.59
C ASN A 365 -7.23 28.71 -24.51
N ALA A 366 -6.19 28.11 -23.92
CA ALA A 366 -5.08 27.54 -24.68
C ALA A 366 -5.57 26.42 -25.63
N PRO A 367 -4.90 26.18 -26.76
CA PRO A 367 -5.26 25.10 -27.69
C PRO A 367 -5.39 23.73 -27.02
N GLU A 368 -6.31 22.91 -27.53
CA GLU A 368 -6.68 21.64 -26.90
C GLU A 368 -5.50 20.68 -26.74
N VAL A 369 -4.56 20.66 -27.69
CA VAL A 369 -3.34 19.83 -27.64
C VAL A 369 -2.51 20.12 -26.38
N ILE A 370 -2.38 21.40 -26.00
CA ILE A 370 -1.64 21.80 -24.80
C ILE A 370 -2.42 21.39 -23.55
N GLN A 371 -3.74 21.60 -23.54
CA GLN A 371 -4.58 21.19 -22.43
C GLN A 371 -4.56 19.67 -22.22
N ARG A 372 -4.62 18.87 -23.28
CA ARG A 372 -4.53 17.40 -23.24
C ARG A 372 -3.21 16.93 -22.68
N ASN A 373 -2.10 17.53 -23.09
CA ASN A 373 -0.80 17.18 -22.55
C ASN A 373 -0.73 17.49 -21.04
N GLU A 374 -1.24 18.64 -20.59
CA GLU A 374 -1.25 18.97 -19.17
C GLU A 374 -2.22 18.08 -18.37
N LYS A 375 -3.40 17.73 -18.91
CA LYS A 375 -4.33 16.74 -18.31
C LYS A 375 -3.64 15.36 -18.17
N ARG A 376 -2.91 14.92 -19.19
CA ARG A 376 -2.11 13.68 -19.15
C ARG A 376 -1.05 13.74 -18.06
N MET A 377 -0.30 14.85 -17.97
CA MET A 377 0.72 15.02 -16.93
C MET A 377 0.12 15.09 -15.52
N LEU A 378 -1.08 15.65 -15.37
CA LEU A 378 -1.81 15.64 -14.10
C LEU A 378 -2.21 14.22 -13.69
N GLN A 379 -2.75 13.42 -14.61
CA GLN A 379 -3.03 11.99 -14.36
C GLN A 379 -1.76 11.25 -13.93
N GLU A 380 -0.64 11.44 -14.63
CA GLU A 380 0.63 10.81 -14.29
C GLU A 380 1.17 11.25 -12.91
N ALA A 381 0.93 12.50 -12.51
CA ALA A 381 1.34 13.00 -11.20
C ALA A 381 0.52 12.38 -10.07
N VAL A 382 -0.79 12.22 -10.25
CA VAL A 382 -1.67 11.57 -9.27
C VAL A 382 -1.39 10.07 -9.19
N ASP A 383 -1.13 9.42 -10.34
CA ASP A 383 -0.69 8.02 -10.39
C ASP A 383 0.56 7.82 -9.54
N ALA A 384 1.57 8.68 -9.71
CA ALA A 384 2.82 8.61 -8.96
C ALA A 384 2.63 8.87 -7.45
N LEU A 385 1.70 9.75 -7.08
CA LEU A 385 1.36 10.00 -5.67
C LEU A 385 0.76 8.76 -5.01
N ILE A 386 -0.18 8.10 -5.68
CA ILE A 386 -0.91 6.95 -5.14
C ILE A 386 -0.04 5.70 -5.17
N ASP A 387 0.50 5.33 -6.34
CA ASP A 387 1.32 4.14 -6.55
C ASP A 387 2.36 4.37 -7.66
N ASN A 388 3.53 4.87 -7.29
CA ASN A 388 4.62 5.20 -8.22
C ASN A 388 5.17 3.96 -8.94
N GLY A 389 5.16 2.80 -8.27
CA GLY A 389 5.67 1.54 -8.82
C GLY A 389 4.72 0.86 -9.81
N ALA A 390 3.43 1.20 -9.82
CA ALA A 390 2.44 0.60 -10.71
C ALA A 390 2.69 0.91 -12.20
N ARG A 391 3.51 1.91 -12.53
CA ARG A 391 3.90 2.25 -13.90
C ARG A 391 5.26 1.67 -14.28
N HIS A 392 5.26 0.57 -15.03
CA HIS A 392 6.48 0.01 -15.62
C HIS A 392 7.15 1.06 -16.54
N GLY A 393 8.44 1.32 -16.31
CA GLY A 393 9.29 2.16 -17.17
C GLY A 393 9.25 3.68 -16.93
N LYS A 394 8.21 4.22 -16.27
CA LYS A 394 8.08 5.67 -15.98
C LYS A 394 7.84 5.94 -14.50
N THR A 395 8.82 5.58 -13.66
CA THR A 395 8.80 5.90 -12.23
C THR A 395 9.35 7.30 -12.00
N VAL A 396 8.71 8.04 -11.09
CA VAL A 396 9.19 9.35 -10.68
C VAL A 396 10.37 9.18 -9.74
N THR A 397 11.51 9.76 -10.13
CA THR A 397 12.74 9.78 -9.35
C THR A 397 12.97 11.11 -8.65
N ALA A 398 13.74 11.07 -7.57
CA ALA A 398 14.17 12.25 -6.82
C ALA A 398 15.05 13.16 -7.69
N ALA A 399 14.90 14.49 -7.50
CA ALA A 399 15.66 15.49 -8.25
C ALA A 399 17.10 15.67 -7.73
N THR A 400 17.40 15.25 -6.49
CA THR A 400 18.66 15.52 -5.80
C THR A 400 19.49 14.25 -5.55
N GLY A 401 20.75 14.27 -5.99
CA GLY A 401 21.83 13.37 -5.57
C GLY A 401 21.83 11.99 -6.25
N GLN A 402 20.85 11.13 -5.91
CA GLN A 402 20.75 9.76 -6.44
C GLN A 402 19.40 9.55 -7.11
N LYS A 403 19.36 8.81 -8.23
CA LYS A 403 18.13 8.41 -8.95
C LYS A 403 17.32 7.38 -8.15
N ARG A 404 16.93 7.74 -6.93
CA ARG A 404 16.05 6.97 -6.06
C ARG A 404 14.60 7.22 -6.46
N GLN A 405 13.80 6.16 -6.53
CA GLN A 405 12.35 6.29 -6.72
C GLN A 405 11.71 6.92 -5.48
N LEU A 406 10.83 7.88 -5.70
CA LEU A 406 10.06 8.49 -4.60
C LEU A 406 9.05 7.49 -4.05
N LYS A 407 8.93 7.41 -2.72
CA LYS A 407 7.94 6.54 -2.06
C LYS A 407 6.54 7.14 -2.17
N SER A 408 5.61 6.36 -2.71
CA SER A 408 4.19 6.71 -2.84
C SER A 408 3.37 6.37 -1.59
N LEU A 409 2.08 6.75 -1.58
CA LEU A 409 1.15 6.38 -0.51
C LEU A 409 0.99 4.86 -0.38
N ALA A 410 0.96 4.13 -1.50
CA ALA A 410 0.91 2.67 -1.52
C ALA A 410 2.17 2.04 -0.90
N ASP A 411 3.35 2.59 -1.18
CA ASP A 411 4.63 2.09 -0.65
C ASP A 411 4.74 2.25 0.86
N MET A 412 4.05 3.25 1.44
CA MET A 412 3.96 3.40 2.89
C MET A 412 3.15 2.28 3.54
N LEU A 413 2.28 1.59 2.80
CA LEU A 413 1.45 0.51 3.32
C LEU A 413 2.06 -0.87 3.02
N LYS A 414 2.71 -1.03 1.86
CA LYS A 414 3.24 -2.31 1.37
C LYS A 414 4.67 -2.60 1.86
N GLY A 415 5.07 -3.86 1.80
CA GLY A 415 6.44 -4.29 2.04
C GLY A 415 6.84 -4.47 3.52
N LYS A 416 8.08 -4.89 3.76
CA LYS A 416 8.62 -5.14 5.13
C LYS A 416 8.72 -3.84 5.95
N GLN A 417 9.04 -2.72 5.30
CA GLN A 417 9.14 -1.39 5.89
C GLN A 417 7.81 -0.60 5.79
N GLY A 418 6.71 -1.27 5.40
CA GLY A 418 5.39 -0.66 5.33
C GLY A 418 4.74 -0.59 6.72
N ARG A 419 3.80 0.34 6.88
CA ARG A 419 3.12 0.63 8.15
C ARG A 419 2.50 -0.61 8.79
N PHE A 420 1.87 -1.50 8.01
CA PHE A 420 1.26 -2.72 8.57
C PHE A 420 2.28 -3.63 9.25
N ARG A 421 3.40 -3.93 8.60
CA ARG A 421 4.38 -4.89 9.12
C ARG A 421 5.31 -4.27 10.15
N GLN A 422 5.78 -3.05 9.91
CA GLN A 422 6.81 -2.43 10.75
C GLN A 422 6.25 -1.65 11.94
N ASN A 423 5.03 -1.12 11.83
CA ASN A 423 4.49 -0.22 12.84
C ASN A 423 3.21 -0.74 13.50
N LEU A 424 2.48 -1.69 12.90
CA LEU A 424 1.27 -2.25 13.52
C LEU A 424 1.54 -3.63 14.12
N LEU A 425 2.11 -4.57 13.34
CA LEU A 425 2.41 -5.92 13.83
C LEU A 425 3.63 -5.99 14.77
N GLY A 426 4.57 -5.07 14.60
CA GLY A 426 5.70 -4.88 15.50
C GLY A 426 5.84 -3.41 15.84
N LYS A 427 6.27 -3.09 17.07
CA LYS A 427 6.57 -1.72 17.51
C LYS A 427 7.80 -1.75 18.40
N ARG A 428 8.47 -0.60 18.47
CA ARG A 428 9.40 -0.34 19.58
C ARG A 428 8.56 -0.10 20.83
N VAL A 429 9.01 -0.67 21.94
CA VAL A 429 8.30 -0.64 23.22
C VAL A 429 9.19 -0.02 24.28
N ASP A 430 8.58 0.76 25.16
CA ASP A 430 9.24 1.26 26.37
C ASP A 430 9.43 0.12 27.39
N TYR A 431 10.11 0.40 28.49
CA TYR A 431 10.39 -0.59 29.55
C TYR A 431 11.08 -1.86 29.00
N SER A 432 12.02 -1.64 28.07
CA SER A 432 12.80 -2.70 27.44
C SER A 432 14.28 -2.38 27.39
N GLY A 433 15.10 -3.43 27.42
CA GLY A 433 16.57 -3.35 27.40
C GLY A 433 17.17 -4.46 26.56
N ARG A 434 18.47 -4.38 26.27
CA ARG A 434 19.21 -5.45 25.57
C ARG A 434 20.62 -5.51 26.11
N SER A 435 21.13 -6.71 26.38
CA SER A 435 22.53 -6.93 26.71
C SER A 435 23.00 -8.31 26.22
N VAL A 436 24.32 -8.51 26.24
CA VAL A 436 24.97 -9.80 25.98
C VAL A 436 24.60 -10.78 27.09
N ILE A 437 24.43 -12.05 26.73
CA ILE A 437 24.14 -13.11 27.69
C ILE A 437 25.39 -13.88 28.10
N VAL A 438 25.39 -14.36 29.34
CA VAL A 438 26.40 -15.24 29.92
C VAL A 438 25.72 -16.37 30.67
N VAL A 439 26.40 -17.49 30.84
CA VAL A 439 25.83 -18.65 31.54
C VAL A 439 25.73 -18.38 33.05
N GLY A 440 24.58 -18.70 33.64
CA GLY A 440 24.33 -18.61 35.08
C GLY A 440 24.03 -19.98 35.70
N PRO A 441 25.04 -20.82 35.96
CA PRO A 441 24.82 -22.21 36.41
C PRO A 441 24.24 -22.32 37.83
N HIS A 442 24.38 -21.27 38.65
CA HIS A 442 23.86 -21.20 40.01
C HIS A 442 22.40 -20.72 40.09
N LEU A 443 21.82 -20.30 38.96
CA LEU A 443 20.43 -19.83 38.89
C LEU A 443 19.48 -21.02 39.00
N LYS A 444 18.29 -20.79 39.55
CA LYS A 444 17.17 -21.73 39.40
C LYS A 444 16.53 -21.57 38.03
N LEU A 445 15.80 -22.58 37.57
CA LEU A 445 15.20 -22.57 36.23
C LEU A 445 14.26 -21.37 35.94
N HIS A 446 13.56 -20.87 36.97
CA HIS A 446 12.69 -19.69 36.86
C HIS A 446 13.42 -18.35 37.04
N GLN A 447 14.74 -18.34 37.24
CA GLN A 447 15.51 -17.14 37.56
C GLN A 447 16.40 -16.71 36.39
N CYS A 448 16.63 -15.40 36.28
CA CYS A 448 17.64 -14.84 35.41
C CYS A 448 18.46 -13.78 36.17
N GLY A 449 19.75 -13.66 35.87
CA GLY A 449 20.56 -12.59 36.44
C GLY A 449 20.44 -11.30 35.62
N LEU A 450 20.01 -10.22 36.26
CA LEU A 450 19.81 -8.91 35.65
C LEU A 450 20.82 -7.89 36.18
N PRO A 451 21.61 -7.23 35.31
CA PRO A 451 22.52 -6.18 35.72
C PRO A 451 21.82 -5.06 36.49
N LYS A 452 22.34 -4.70 37.67
CA LYS A 452 21.77 -3.66 38.54
C LYS A 452 21.46 -2.35 37.82
N ARG A 453 22.38 -1.85 36.98
CA ARG A 453 22.17 -0.61 36.22
C ARG A 453 21.05 -0.71 35.19
N MET A 454 20.92 -1.87 34.54
CA MET A 454 19.84 -2.09 33.58
C MET A 454 18.50 -2.23 34.28
N ALA A 455 18.46 -2.96 35.40
CA ALA A 455 17.28 -3.08 36.25
C ALA A 455 16.81 -1.71 36.77
N LEU A 456 17.74 -0.85 37.19
CA LEU A 456 17.41 0.48 37.69
C LEU A 456 16.67 1.33 36.64
N GLU A 457 17.10 1.32 35.37
CA GLU A 457 16.41 2.08 34.32
C GLU A 457 15.07 1.44 33.93
N LEU A 458 15.01 0.11 33.88
CA LEU A 458 13.77 -0.64 33.58
C LEU A 458 12.70 -0.44 34.65
N PHE A 459 13.08 -0.38 35.92
CA PHE A 459 12.17 -0.25 37.06
C PHE A 459 12.11 1.16 37.65
N LYS A 460 12.68 2.15 36.96
CA LYS A 460 12.85 3.53 37.44
C LYS A 460 11.56 4.14 38.01
N SER A 461 10.44 4.00 37.31
CA SER A 461 9.14 4.52 37.75
C SER A 461 8.68 3.91 39.08
N PHE A 462 8.92 2.61 39.30
CA PHE A 462 8.57 1.91 40.53
C PHE A 462 9.49 2.30 41.69
N VAL A 463 10.77 2.49 41.42
CA VAL A 463 11.75 2.98 42.41
C VAL A 463 11.39 4.40 42.85
N ILE A 464 11.04 5.30 41.92
CA ILE A 464 10.59 6.66 42.24
C ILE A 464 9.34 6.64 43.14
N ALA A 465 8.37 5.77 42.84
CA ALA A 465 7.16 5.65 43.65
C ALA A 465 7.49 5.23 45.10
N LYS A 466 8.37 4.23 45.27
CA LYS A 466 8.81 3.76 46.60
C LYS A 466 9.66 4.79 47.35
N LEU A 467 10.50 5.57 46.66
CA LEU A 467 11.28 6.66 47.27
C LEU A 467 10.38 7.76 47.85
N ILE A 468 9.26 8.06 47.17
CA ILE A 468 8.26 9.02 47.65
C ILE A 468 7.45 8.43 48.80
N GLU A 469 7.05 7.16 48.70
CA GLU A 469 6.32 6.44 49.75
C GLU A 469 7.09 6.38 51.08
N ARG A 470 8.43 6.25 51.01
CA ARG A 470 9.32 6.25 52.18
C ARG A 470 9.76 7.65 52.63
N GLU A 471 9.20 8.71 52.04
CA GLU A 471 9.52 10.11 52.36
C GLU A 471 11.01 10.51 52.20
N LEU A 472 11.80 9.70 51.49
CA LEU A 472 13.20 10.02 51.17
C LEU A 472 13.29 11.19 50.18
N VAL A 473 12.23 11.36 49.38
CA VAL A 473 12.13 12.38 48.34
C VAL A 473 10.70 12.91 48.21
N PHE A 474 10.54 14.22 48.12
CA PHE A 474 9.21 14.87 48.04
C PHE A 474 8.65 15.04 46.63
N ASN A 475 9.49 15.02 45.59
CA ASN A 475 9.04 15.21 44.20
C ASN A 475 9.79 14.33 43.19
N VAL A 476 9.15 14.07 42.04
CA VAL A 476 9.70 13.23 40.96
C VAL A 476 11.01 13.79 40.39
N ARG A 477 11.18 15.12 40.33
CA ARG A 477 12.41 15.73 39.80
C ARG A 477 13.59 15.52 40.74
N SER A 478 13.40 15.65 42.04
CA SER A 478 14.40 15.32 43.05
C SER A 478 14.68 13.82 43.08
N ALA A 479 13.68 12.98 42.77
CA ALA A 479 13.88 11.52 42.75
C ALA A 479 14.84 11.12 41.62
N ASN A 480 14.71 11.74 40.44
CA ASN A 480 15.67 11.54 39.35
C ASN A 480 17.10 11.94 39.77
N ARG A 481 17.28 13.11 40.41
CA ARG A 481 18.60 13.51 40.92
C ARG A 481 19.13 12.57 42.01
N PHE A 482 18.24 12.08 42.87
CA PHE A 482 18.58 11.14 43.95
C PHE A 482 19.08 9.81 43.38
N ILE A 483 18.42 9.31 42.33
CA ILE A 483 18.84 8.12 41.58
C ILE A 483 20.18 8.35 40.88
N GLU A 484 20.35 9.50 40.21
CA GLU A 484 21.62 9.87 39.54
C GLU A 484 22.80 9.99 40.52
N SER A 485 22.53 10.29 41.79
CA SER A 485 23.53 10.38 42.85
C SER A 485 24.03 9.02 43.37
N ASN A 486 23.53 7.89 42.84
CA ASN A 486 23.94 6.51 43.19
C ASN A 486 23.91 6.20 44.70
N ARG A 487 22.90 6.71 45.40
CA ARG A 487 22.75 6.47 46.84
C ARG A 487 22.40 5.00 47.17
N PRO A 488 22.88 4.45 48.30
CA PRO A 488 22.69 3.05 48.67
C PRO A 488 21.20 2.66 48.79
N GLU A 489 20.36 3.55 49.32
CA GLU A 489 18.93 3.31 49.55
C GLU A 489 18.17 3.00 48.25
N VAL A 490 18.67 3.47 47.11
CA VAL A 490 18.09 3.18 45.79
C VAL A 490 18.24 1.70 45.44
N TRP A 491 19.37 1.09 45.80
CA TRP A 491 19.63 -0.32 45.53
C TRP A 491 18.79 -1.24 46.41
N ASP A 492 18.60 -0.87 47.68
CA ASP A 492 17.74 -1.61 48.61
C ASP A 492 16.28 -1.62 48.14
N ILE A 493 15.79 -0.47 47.67
CA ILE A 493 14.44 -0.34 47.10
C ILE A 493 14.32 -1.13 45.79
N LEU A 494 15.36 -1.09 44.94
CA LEU A 494 15.36 -1.84 43.69
C LEU A 494 15.29 -3.36 43.95
N GLU A 495 15.99 -3.86 44.96
CA GLU A 495 15.95 -5.26 45.36
C GLU A 495 14.56 -5.66 45.87
N GLU A 496 13.91 -4.80 46.68
CA GLU A 496 12.53 -5.02 47.12
C GLU A 496 11.55 -5.09 45.94
N VAL A 497 11.64 -4.15 45.00
CA VAL A 497 10.73 -4.07 43.83
C VAL A 497 10.91 -5.27 42.91
N THR A 498 12.14 -5.75 42.73
CA THR A 498 12.45 -6.84 41.80
C THR A 498 12.12 -8.22 42.36
N LYS A 499 12.11 -8.40 43.69
CA LYS A 499 11.91 -9.69 44.36
C LYS A 499 10.65 -10.44 43.91
N ASN A 500 9.53 -9.75 43.68
CA ASN A 500 8.27 -10.37 43.25
C ASN A 500 7.93 -10.09 41.78
N ALA A 501 8.84 -9.44 41.04
CA ALA A 501 8.63 -9.10 39.65
C ALA A 501 9.00 -10.28 38.73
N HIS A 502 8.41 -10.28 37.55
CA HIS A 502 8.81 -11.16 36.44
C HIS A 502 9.24 -10.28 35.28
N VAL A 503 10.27 -10.70 34.55
CA VAL A 503 10.74 -10.06 33.32
C VAL A 503 10.71 -11.07 32.19
N LEU A 504 10.46 -10.60 30.97
CA LEU A 504 10.46 -11.45 29.78
C LEU A 504 11.82 -11.35 29.09
N LEU A 505 12.47 -12.49 28.88
CA LEU A 505 13.67 -12.59 28.06
C LEU A 505 13.30 -13.06 26.66
N ASN A 506 13.87 -12.41 25.65
CA ASN A 506 13.63 -12.73 24.23
C ASN A 506 14.95 -12.75 23.45
N ARG A 507 15.16 -13.81 22.66
CA ARG A 507 16.24 -13.88 21.67
C ARG A 507 15.67 -13.87 20.25
N ALA A 508 16.19 -12.98 19.42
CA ALA A 508 15.85 -12.94 18.00
C ALA A 508 16.81 -13.84 17.20
N PRO A 509 16.33 -14.60 16.18
CA PRO A 509 14.95 -14.66 15.70
C PRO A 509 14.04 -15.54 16.57
N THR A 510 12.83 -15.05 16.88
CA THR A 510 11.82 -15.82 17.64
C THR A 510 11.10 -16.79 16.69
N LEU A 511 11.52 -18.06 16.67
CA LEU A 511 10.97 -19.09 15.77
C LEU A 511 9.67 -19.72 16.29
N HIS A 512 9.55 -19.81 17.61
CA HIS A 512 8.40 -20.40 18.30
C HIS A 512 8.17 -19.69 19.63
N ARG A 513 7.04 -19.97 20.30
CA ARG A 513 6.65 -19.27 21.54
C ARG A 513 7.71 -19.28 22.64
N LEU A 514 8.48 -20.38 22.77
CA LEU A 514 9.54 -20.50 23.79
C LEU A 514 10.77 -19.61 23.54
N GLY A 515 10.82 -18.90 22.41
CA GLY A 515 11.83 -17.86 22.19
C GLY A 515 11.58 -16.61 23.05
N ILE A 516 10.45 -16.56 23.76
CA ILE A 516 10.15 -15.60 24.83
C ILE A 516 9.72 -16.39 26.07
N GLN A 517 10.39 -16.19 27.20
CA GLN A 517 10.00 -16.78 28.48
C GLN A 517 10.13 -15.76 29.61
N ALA A 518 9.34 -15.96 30.66
CA ALA A 518 9.39 -15.16 31.87
C ALA A 518 10.35 -15.76 32.90
N PHE A 519 11.05 -14.87 33.60
CA PHE A 519 11.98 -15.19 34.67
C PHE A 519 11.84 -14.19 35.81
N GLN A 520 12.16 -14.62 37.01
CA GLN A 520 12.35 -13.77 38.16
C GLN A 520 13.77 -13.15 38.09
N PRO A 521 13.90 -11.82 38.07
CA PRO A 521 15.21 -11.19 37.99
C PRO A 521 15.92 -11.24 39.34
N LEU A 522 17.15 -11.74 39.35
CA LEU A 522 18.11 -11.58 40.45
C LEU A 522 19.10 -10.48 40.08
N LEU A 523 19.30 -9.52 40.98
CA LEU A 523 20.21 -8.41 40.74
C LEU A 523 21.66 -8.90 40.81
N ILE A 524 22.39 -8.73 39.70
CA ILE A 524 23.82 -9.10 39.61
C ILE A 524 24.69 -7.89 39.31
N GLU A 525 25.95 -7.99 39.71
CA GLU A 525 26.99 -7.05 39.31
C GLU A 525 27.42 -7.29 37.86
N GLY A 526 27.96 -6.24 37.22
CA GLY A 526 28.39 -6.28 35.82
C GLY A 526 27.34 -5.76 34.83
N LYS A 527 27.46 -6.18 33.57
CA LYS A 527 26.66 -5.67 32.44
C LYS A 527 25.96 -6.76 31.63
N ALA A 528 26.36 -8.02 31.76
CA ALA A 528 25.79 -9.13 30.99
C ALA A 528 24.61 -9.76 31.74
N ILE A 529 23.62 -10.24 30.99
CA ILE A 529 22.47 -10.96 31.54
C ILE A 529 22.89 -12.41 31.78
N GLN A 530 22.62 -12.95 32.95
CA GLN A 530 22.85 -14.38 33.19
C GLN A 530 21.59 -15.19 32.85
N VAL A 531 21.76 -16.23 32.06
CA VAL A 531 20.68 -17.13 31.62
C VAL A 531 20.96 -18.54 32.14
N HIS A 532 19.90 -19.23 32.54
CA HIS A 532 20.00 -20.63 32.98
C HIS A 532 20.39 -21.54 31.79
N PRO A 533 21.39 -22.44 31.93
CA PRO A 533 21.88 -23.25 30.80
C PRO A 533 20.80 -24.14 30.16
N LEU A 534 19.88 -24.69 30.96
CA LEU A 534 18.83 -25.58 30.43
C LEU A 534 17.77 -24.89 29.53
N VAL A 535 17.67 -23.55 29.54
CA VAL A 535 16.75 -22.84 28.64
C VAL A 535 17.41 -22.43 27.31
N CYS A 536 18.74 -22.55 27.20
CA CYS A 536 19.47 -22.19 25.99
C CYS A 536 18.97 -22.92 24.73
N PRO A 537 18.66 -24.24 24.76
CA PRO A 537 18.09 -24.94 23.61
C PRO A 537 16.76 -24.33 23.13
N ALA A 538 15.93 -23.82 24.06
CA ALA A 538 14.67 -23.17 23.72
C ALA A 538 14.87 -21.82 23.03
N PHE A 539 15.89 -21.05 23.43
CA PHE A 539 16.23 -19.80 22.74
C PHE A 539 17.12 -20.02 21.50
N ASN A 540 17.58 -21.25 21.28
CA ASN A 540 18.70 -21.58 20.41
C ASN A 540 19.91 -20.67 20.67
N ALA A 541 20.17 -20.39 21.95
CA ALA A 541 21.15 -19.43 22.43
C ALA A 541 22.49 -20.10 22.70
N ASP A 542 23.56 -19.41 22.33
CA ASP A 542 24.93 -19.72 22.72
C ASP A 542 25.54 -18.51 23.45
N PHE A 543 26.83 -18.58 23.78
CA PHE A 543 27.51 -17.57 24.59
C PHE A 543 28.72 -16.97 23.86
N ASP A 544 28.67 -16.84 22.53
CA ASP A 544 29.74 -16.31 21.69
C ASP A 544 29.67 -14.78 21.45
N GLY A 545 28.72 -14.11 22.11
CA GLY A 545 28.39 -12.70 21.88
C GLY A 545 26.90 -12.44 21.67
N ASP A 546 26.11 -13.52 21.65
CA ASP A 546 24.66 -13.52 21.67
C ASP A 546 24.03 -12.49 22.63
N GLN A 547 22.93 -11.88 22.20
CA GLN A 547 22.22 -10.84 22.94
C GLN A 547 20.76 -11.20 23.14
N MET A 548 20.24 -10.88 24.33
CA MET A 548 18.82 -11.01 24.64
C MET A 548 18.20 -9.66 24.99
N ALA A 549 16.96 -9.48 24.56
CA ALA A 549 16.12 -8.36 24.97
C ALA A 549 15.38 -8.72 26.26
N VAL A 550 15.17 -7.71 27.10
CA VAL A 550 14.39 -7.79 28.34
C VAL A 550 13.18 -6.89 28.22
N HIS A 551 12.02 -7.35 28.67
CA HIS A 551 10.80 -6.56 28.73
C HIS A 551 10.15 -6.67 30.12
N VAL A 552 9.67 -5.56 30.65
CA VAL A 552 8.99 -5.53 31.96
C VAL A 552 7.46 -5.45 31.79
N PRO A 553 6.70 -6.47 32.22
CA PRO A 553 5.24 -6.40 32.26
C PRO A 553 4.76 -5.42 33.34
N LEU A 554 3.84 -4.52 32.97
CA LEU A 554 3.39 -3.43 33.85
C LEU A 554 2.03 -3.71 34.49
N SER A 555 1.02 -4.06 33.70
CA SER A 555 -0.35 -4.28 34.19
C SER A 555 -0.44 -5.55 35.03
N ALA A 556 -1.49 -5.66 35.85
CA ALA A 556 -1.69 -6.83 36.71
C ALA A 556 -1.90 -8.09 35.87
N GLU A 557 -2.65 -7.98 34.77
CA GLU A 557 -2.92 -9.05 33.83
C GLU A 557 -1.64 -9.51 33.13
N ALA A 558 -0.81 -8.57 32.65
CA ALA A 558 0.47 -8.90 32.01
C ALA A 558 1.44 -9.58 32.99
N LYS A 559 1.42 -9.19 34.27
CA LYS A 559 2.22 -9.84 35.32
C LYS A 559 1.72 -11.24 35.63
N GLN A 560 0.40 -11.45 35.66
CA GLN A 560 -0.21 -12.78 35.82
C GLN A 560 0.12 -13.69 34.64
N GLU A 561 -0.02 -13.20 33.40
CA GLU A 561 0.35 -13.96 32.20
C GLU A 561 1.83 -14.37 32.21
N ALA A 562 2.72 -13.45 32.61
CA ALA A 562 4.14 -13.76 32.72
C ALA A 562 4.40 -14.88 33.75
N ARG A 563 3.74 -14.82 34.91
CA ARG A 563 3.90 -15.80 35.99
C ARG A 563 3.27 -17.16 35.67
N ASP A 564 2.07 -17.17 35.12
CA ASP A 564 1.25 -18.37 35.02
C ASP A 564 1.47 -19.07 33.67
N LEU A 565 1.62 -18.32 32.58
CA LEU A 565 1.72 -18.87 31.22
C LEU A 565 3.16 -18.91 30.69
N MET A 566 3.95 -17.86 30.93
CA MET A 566 5.25 -17.70 30.26
C MET A 566 6.46 -18.13 31.10
N LEU A 567 6.28 -18.45 32.38
CA LEU A 567 7.36 -18.82 33.29
C LEU A 567 8.12 -20.05 32.76
N ALA A 568 9.45 -19.98 32.81
CA ALA A 568 10.31 -21.04 32.27
C ALA A 568 10.04 -22.43 32.88
N THR A 569 9.68 -22.50 34.16
CA THR A 569 9.34 -23.75 34.85
C THR A 569 8.06 -24.42 34.36
N HIS A 570 7.11 -23.66 33.80
CA HIS A 570 5.87 -24.21 33.24
C HIS A 570 6.06 -24.69 31.79
N ASN A 571 7.13 -24.25 31.13
CA ASN A 571 7.34 -24.42 29.69
C ASN A 571 8.48 -25.41 29.39
N LEU A 572 8.39 -26.61 29.95
CA LEU A 572 9.44 -27.64 29.83
C LEU A 572 9.39 -28.45 28.53
N LEU A 573 8.25 -28.44 27.84
CA LEU A 573 7.98 -29.27 26.66
C LEU A 573 7.89 -28.43 25.38
N LYS A 574 8.31 -29.02 24.27
CA LYS A 574 8.07 -28.49 22.92
C LYS A 574 6.57 -28.50 22.63
N PRO A 575 5.97 -27.36 22.24
CA PRO A 575 4.54 -27.32 21.93
C PRO A 575 4.16 -28.16 20.69
N ALA A 576 5.12 -28.44 19.81
CA ALA A 576 4.88 -29.16 18.57
C ALA A 576 4.87 -30.70 18.75
N THR A 577 5.80 -31.25 19.54
CA THR A 577 6.00 -32.70 19.69
C THR A 577 5.66 -33.23 21.08
N GLY A 578 5.57 -32.36 22.08
CA GLY A 578 5.43 -32.77 23.48
C GLY A 578 6.72 -33.28 24.13
N GLU A 579 7.82 -33.35 23.38
CA GLU A 579 9.12 -33.75 23.92
C GLU A 579 9.71 -32.68 24.85
N PRO A 580 10.49 -33.09 25.88
CA PRO A 580 11.16 -32.12 26.75
C PRO A 580 12.21 -31.33 25.96
N ILE A 581 12.17 -30.00 26.10
CA ILE A 581 13.17 -29.09 25.52
C ILE A 581 14.25 -28.71 26.55
N VAL A 582 13.86 -28.66 27.82
CA VAL A 582 14.72 -28.32 28.96
C VAL A 582 15.38 -29.60 29.45
N THR A 583 16.22 -30.21 28.61
CA THR A 583 16.96 -31.44 28.93
C THR A 583 18.42 -31.10 29.23
N PRO A 584 19.09 -31.86 30.13
CA PRO A 584 20.53 -31.82 30.26
C PRO A 584 21.22 -31.92 28.89
N SER A 585 22.20 -31.06 28.64
CA SER A 585 22.99 -31.06 27.40
C SER A 585 24.47 -30.84 27.72
N GLN A 586 25.33 -31.24 26.79
CA GLN A 586 26.79 -31.00 26.84
C GLN A 586 27.37 -31.42 28.20
N ASP A 587 27.94 -30.49 28.95
CA ASP A 587 28.65 -30.69 30.22
C ASP A 587 27.81 -31.46 31.25
N ILE A 588 26.51 -31.21 31.32
CA ILE A 588 25.62 -31.89 32.28
C ILE A 588 25.50 -33.38 31.93
N VAL A 589 25.37 -33.69 30.63
CA VAL A 589 25.31 -35.07 30.15
C VAL A 589 26.66 -35.75 30.34
N LEU A 590 27.77 -35.06 30.04
CA LEU A 590 29.11 -35.59 30.23
C LEU A 590 29.40 -35.90 31.70
N GLY A 591 29.02 -35.01 32.62
CA GLY A 591 29.18 -35.22 34.06
C GLY A 591 28.35 -36.40 34.56
N ALA A 592 27.06 -36.46 34.18
CA ALA A 592 26.20 -37.59 34.53
C ALA A 592 26.73 -38.91 33.95
N TYR A 593 27.14 -38.90 32.67
CA TYR A 593 27.74 -40.06 32.02
C TYR A 593 29.00 -40.52 32.76
N TYR A 594 29.92 -39.60 33.07
CA TYR A 594 31.16 -39.90 33.79
C TYR A 594 30.91 -40.55 35.16
N LEU A 595 29.92 -40.05 35.91
CA LEU A 595 29.53 -40.61 37.22
C LEU A 595 28.89 -42.00 37.11
N THR A 596 28.11 -42.24 36.05
CA THR A 596 27.41 -43.51 35.82
C THR A 596 28.24 -44.54 35.05
N PHE A 597 29.41 -44.17 34.53
CA PHE A 597 30.24 -45.05 33.70
C PHE A 597 30.98 -46.08 34.58
N PRO A 598 30.68 -47.38 34.46
CA PRO A 598 31.34 -48.40 35.27
C PRO A 598 32.75 -48.67 34.75
N LYS A 599 33.74 -48.59 35.64
CA LYS A 599 35.09 -49.08 35.34
C LYS A 599 35.14 -50.57 35.63
N GLU A 600 35.47 -51.37 34.61
CA GLU A 600 35.55 -52.82 34.75
C GLU A 600 36.56 -53.22 35.84
N LEU A 601 36.12 -54.14 36.70
CA LEU A 601 36.99 -54.77 37.71
C LEU A 601 37.84 -55.85 37.01
N PRO A 602 39.10 -56.08 37.43
CA PRO A 602 39.90 -57.19 36.95
C PRO A 602 39.18 -58.54 37.11
N GLU A 603 39.39 -59.48 36.20
CA GLU A 603 38.78 -60.82 36.25
C GLU A 603 39.11 -61.52 37.59
N GLY A 604 38.06 -61.99 38.29
CA GLY A 604 38.19 -62.68 39.58
C GLY A 604 38.01 -61.80 40.83
N THR A 605 37.88 -60.48 40.69
CA THR A 605 37.70 -59.56 41.83
C THR A 605 36.23 -59.34 42.18
N ARG A 606 35.85 -59.50 43.46
CA ARG A 606 34.48 -59.20 43.95
C ARG A 606 34.32 -57.69 44.20
N PRO A 607 33.15 -57.09 43.88
CA PRO A 607 32.88 -55.69 44.19
C PRO A 607 32.85 -55.47 45.71
N LEU A 608 33.39 -54.33 46.16
CA LEU A 608 33.33 -53.93 47.57
C LEU A 608 31.86 -53.79 48.00
N SER A 609 31.54 -54.28 49.19
CA SER A 609 30.17 -54.28 49.72
C SER A 609 30.06 -53.34 50.92
N PHE A 610 29.04 -52.47 50.91
CA PHE A 610 28.80 -51.47 51.96
C PHE A 610 27.41 -51.65 52.57
N ALA A 611 27.33 -51.45 53.89
CA ALA A 611 26.08 -51.55 54.63
C ALA A 611 25.18 -50.32 54.45
N SER A 612 25.74 -49.17 54.05
CA SER A 612 25.00 -47.93 53.79
C SER A 612 25.66 -47.08 52.71
N VAL A 613 24.91 -46.13 52.13
CA VAL A 613 25.43 -45.12 51.20
C VAL A 613 26.48 -44.23 51.88
N GLU A 614 26.28 -43.91 53.16
CA GLU A 614 27.21 -43.07 53.94
C GLU A 614 28.58 -43.74 54.11
N GLU A 615 28.60 -45.06 54.33
CA GLU A 615 29.83 -45.84 54.41
C GLU A 615 30.58 -45.87 53.07
N ALA A 616 29.86 -46.01 51.96
CA ALA A 616 30.45 -45.93 50.62
C ALA A 616 31.07 -44.54 50.35
N VAL A 617 30.36 -43.46 50.70
CA VAL A 617 30.87 -42.08 50.58
C VAL A 617 32.10 -41.87 51.47
N PHE A 618 32.09 -42.39 52.70
CA PHE A 618 33.25 -42.30 53.60
C PHE A 618 34.47 -43.04 53.01
N ALA A 619 34.27 -44.23 52.45
CA ALA A 619 35.34 -45.00 51.83
C ALA A 619 35.90 -44.32 50.56
N TYR A 620 35.06 -43.62 49.79
CA TYR A 620 35.50 -42.73 48.71
C TYR A 620 36.35 -41.56 49.23
N GLN A 621 35.88 -40.85 50.26
CA GLN A 621 36.61 -39.73 50.88
C GLN A 621 37.94 -40.16 51.50
N ALA A 622 38.01 -41.39 52.05
CA ALA A 622 39.22 -42.00 52.56
C ALA A 622 40.20 -42.47 51.46
N GLY A 623 39.86 -42.28 50.18
CA GLY A 623 40.69 -42.64 49.03
C GLY A 623 40.77 -44.14 48.76
N ARG A 624 39.86 -44.94 49.31
CA ARG A 624 39.86 -46.42 49.17
C ARG A 624 39.15 -46.91 47.91
N MET A 625 38.42 -46.04 47.21
CA MET A 625 37.73 -46.31 45.95
C MET A 625 37.67 -45.05 45.09
N HIS A 626 37.34 -45.21 43.81
CA HIS A 626 37.08 -44.12 42.88
C HIS A 626 35.59 -44.09 42.49
N LEU A 627 35.08 -42.95 42.01
CA LEU A 627 33.66 -42.75 41.64
C LEU A 627 33.12 -43.80 40.64
N GLN A 628 33.99 -44.35 39.78
CA GLN A 628 33.58 -45.32 38.75
C GLN A 628 33.76 -46.77 39.18
N THR A 629 34.23 -47.02 40.41
CA THR A 629 34.42 -48.37 40.94
C THR A 629 33.06 -49.02 41.17
N VAL A 630 32.87 -50.24 40.68
CA VAL A 630 31.64 -51.01 40.89
C VAL A 630 31.58 -51.53 42.32
N VAL A 631 30.52 -51.19 43.04
CA VAL A 631 30.27 -51.52 44.44
C VAL A 631 28.87 -52.14 44.62
N SER A 632 28.70 -52.87 45.72
CA SER A 632 27.41 -53.40 46.17
C SER A 632 26.98 -52.64 47.42
N VAL A 633 25.92 -51.85 47.36
CA VAL A 633 25.45 -51.05 48.49
C VAL A 633 24.05 -51.49 48.89
N LEU A 634 23.81 -51.65 50.18
CA LEU A 634 22.45 -51.86 50.68
C LEU A 634 21.67 -50.54 50.63
N MET A 635 20.69 -50.43 49.72
CA MET A 635 19.81 -49.27 49.58
C MET A 635 18.35 -49.72 49.72
N ASN A 636 17.59 -49.07 50.61
CA ASN A 636 16.16 -49.35 50.83
C ASN A 636 15.84 -50.85 51.05
N GLY A 637 16.72 -51.56 51.77
CA GLY A 637 16.55 -52.99 52.10
C GLY A 637 16.91 -53.97 50.99
N ALA A 638 17.43 -53.52 49.85
CA ALA A 638 17.92 -54.36 48.76
C ALA A 638 19.41 -54.08 48.47
N VAL A 639 20.17 -55.12 48.12
CA VAL A 639 21.56 -54.96 47.68
C VAL A 639 21.56 -54.53 46.22
N VAL A 640 21.94 -53.29 45.96
CA VAL A 640 22.01 -52.71 44.62
C VAL A 640 23.47 -52.66 44.18
N ARG A 641 23.73 -53.16 42.96
CA ARG A 641 25.04 -53.04 42.32
C ARG A 641 25.08 -51.72 41.56
N THR A 642 25.95 -50.81 41.98
CA THR A 642 26.09 -49.45 41.42
C THR A 642 27.56 -49.06 41.28
N THR A 643 27.85 -48.00 40.53
CA THR A 643 29.11 -47.25 40.71
C THR A 643 29.09 -46.50 42.06
N ALA A 644 30.30 -46.25 42.59
CA ALA A 644 30.57 -45.74 43.94
C ALA A 644 30.04 -44.34 44.24
#